data_AF-A0A0G0VET4-F1
#
_entry.id   AF-A0A0G0VET4-F1
#
_cell.length_a   1.000
_cell.length_b   1.000
_cell.length_c   1.000
_cell.angle_alpha   90.00
_cell.angle_beta   90.00
_cell.angle_gamma   90.00
#
_symmetry.space_group_name_H-M   'P 1'
#
loop_
_entity.id
_entity.type
_entity.pdbx_description
1 polymer ?
#
loop_
_entity_poly.entity_id
_entity_poly.type
_entity_poly.pdbx_seq_one_letter_code
_entity_poly.pdbx_strand_id
1 'polypeptide(L)'
;MKKVYLAIPVLILCLLVARSIFAQALGNRLSGRILLQVEQHGEAWYINPTDEQRYYMGTASDAYNLMRSLGLGITDKDLATIPLSTEMSKYSSIASRLSGRILLQVEQHGEAWYINPTDLKRYYMGTASDAYNLMRSLGLGITDVDLSSVPVSNTATPSASESSSSSSFGSTSGQSTTFMDAYRVDVTTYAGGISQTSDGGYLMNGQTDDLDPFFPPEGFIIKTNSSGDVVWSKLFQSFEYTTDPMASPYGEEDGQEIIETSDGGVVAVGNLIGFTDDAYVETKENWDDVFITKLDADGTHLWTKMIGDYGTDAVSQVFETIDSGILVSLMVDELCNCSEPVDANKHYVLVKYNSAGVRQWVKQTSFMKSSLYTDPFIIRETSDGFIMIGQAETPDDSGYMNSTISTITKTDENLNVQWSKSLEAIPQSYANVTVNDDGTYELGYTTMHISAGDFQDVETTSDGGYITFGFFYSLITQGSYSVYTPSTKVMLAATKFDSSGNLMWVKSIESDMEKKENLFYGTKTADGNYVIMLNSYLDGDKLDEYINDPIKYLSVYLTSGAFVLKVNEDFDLLWSKTIASNDYIAPLDLQPTSDGGVVIGGYYISPDIATVRFGENVYYQDGLLIKLDVNGNASGGDSWISDYVTFIAADVSPYVTTEEMLVSMDDFVFQVDETPTPAVPTHATTAESLIIPVTSSVVADTDTSLAKVPTTSGAETKTWAQITYEDVVAIEPVNAKSQEIHDDLTPILNDIFTNEVKLRDNMAGYSLDYTFGRVVTQADVDAVRDSLETIGYTTYDSGNGMLTMMKVGYTLSMTFSIYNQNKGTLGVTF
;
A
#
# COMPACT_ATOMS: atom_id res chain seq x y z
N MET A 1 2.54 -77.12 -11.74
CA MET A 1 2.17 -75.71 -11.50
C MET A 1 3.44 -74.91 -11.27
N LYS A 2 3.91 -74.13 -12.27
CA LYS A 2 4.96 -73.09 -12.23
C LYS A 2 5.46 -72.80 -13.66
N LYS A 3 4.65 -72.19 -14.52
CA LYS A 3 5.09 -71.54 -15.79
C LYS A 3 4.05 -70.53 -16.32
N VAL A 4 3.47 -69.67 -15.47
CA VAL A 4 2.56 -68.59 -15.93
C VAL A 4 2.92 -67.19 -15.37
N TYR A 5 3.86 -67.07 -14.42
CA TYR A 5 4.11 -65.79 -13.74
C TYR A 5 5.09 -64.82 -14.42
N LEU A 6 5.65 -65.14 -15.61
CA LEU A 6 6.57 -64.22 -16.31
C LEU A 6 5.96 -63.48 -17.52
N ALA A 7 4.76 -63.87 -17.97
CA ALA A 7 4.14 -63.24 -19.14
C ALA A 7 3.41 -61.93 -18.81
N ILE A 8 2.82 -61.83 -17.62
CA ILE A 8 2.01 -60.68 -17.20
C ILE A 8 2.85 -59.42 -16.96
N PRO A 9 4.02 -59.46 -16.28
CA PRO A 9 4.85 -58.26 -16.08
C PRO A 9 5.45 -57.74 -17.38
N VAL A 10 5.82 -58.65 -18.30
CA VAL A 10 6.38 -58.30 -19.62
C VAL A 10 5.30 -57.70 -20.53
N LEU A 11 4.06 -58.21 -20.47
CA LEU A 11 2.93 -57.63 -21.20
C LEU A 11 2.57 -56.23 -20.67
N ILE A 12 2.59 -56.03 -19.35
CA ILE A 12 2.34 -54.73 -18.71
C ILE A 12 3.46 -53.73 -19.04
N LEU A 13 4.73 -54.17 -19.02
CA LEU A 13 5.86 -53.32 -19.40
C LEU A 13 5.82 -52.96 -20.90
N CYS A 14 5.47 -53.91 -21.78
CA CYS A 14 5.27 -53.64 -23.20
C CYS A 14 4.06 -52.71 -23.48
N LEU A 15 2.99 -52.80 -22.69
CA LEU A 15 1.82 -51.90 -22.77
C LEU A 15 2.14 -50.48 -22.27
N LEU A 16 2.98 -50.34 -21.24
CA LEU A 16 3.45 -49.06 -20.73
C LEU A 16 4.42 -48.37 -21.71
N VAL A 17 5.36 -49.12 -22.29
CA VAL A 17 6.27 -48.61 -23.32
C VAL A 17 5.52 -48.26 -24.61
N ALA A 18 4.52 -49.06 -25.01
CA ALA A 18 3.66 -48.72 -26.15
C ALA A 18 2.86 -47.43 -25.90
N ARG A 19 2.27 -47.25 -24.71
CA ARG A 19 1.55 -46.00 -24.37
C ARG A 19 2.45 -44.76 -24.41
N SER A 20 3.69 -44.86 -23.93
CA SER A 20 4.66 -43.76 -23.97
C SER A 20 5.10 -43.41 -25.40
N ILE A 21 5.25 -44.39 -26.29
CA ILE A 21 5.60 -44.16 -27.71
C ILE A 21 4.40 -43.55 -28.48
N PHE A 22 3.16 -43.94 -28.16
CA PHE A 22 1.95 -43.37 -28.78
C PHE A 22 1.67 -41.91 -28.35
N ALA A 23 1.93 -41.58 -27.08
CA ALA A 23 1.82 -40.22 -26.53
C ALA A 23 2.77 -39.23 -27.24
N GLN A 24 4.05 -39.59 -27.36
CA GLN A 24 5.06 -38.78 -28.06
C GLN A 24 4.74 -38.64 -29.57
N ALA A 25 4.17 -39.68 -30.19
CA ALA A 25 3.80 -39.67 -31.60
C ALA A 25 2.58 -38.78 -31.91
N LEU A 26 1.65 -38.61 -30.97
CA LEU A 26 0.50 -37.73 -31.16
C LEU A 26 0.84 -36.26 -30.86
N GLY A 27 1.59 -35.97 -29.80
CA GLY A 27 2.11 -34.63 -29.52
C GLY A 27 2.91 -34.06 -30.69
N ASN A 28 3.78 -34.88 -31.30
CA ASN A 28 4.51 -34.52 -32.52
C ASN A 28 3.60 -34.21 -33.73
N ARG A 29 2.50 -34.95 -33.91
CA ARG A 29 1.55 -34.73 -35.01
C ARG A 29 0.67 -33.50 -34.81
N LEU A 30 0.41 -33.13 -33.56
CA LEU A 30 -0.44 -32.01 -33.17
C LEU A 30 0.38 -30.77 -32.77
N SER A 31 1.70 -30.84 -32.88
CA SER A 31 2.63 -29.76 -32.56
C SER A 31 2.21 -28.44 -33.22
N GLY A 32 2.03 -27.41 -32.39
CA GLY A 32 1.65 -26.07 -32.79
C GLY A 32 0.19 -25.91 -33.18
N ARG A 33 -0.67 -26.92 -32.99
CA ARG A 33 -2.11 -26.81 -33.24
C ARG A 33 -2.84 -26.24 -32.03
N ILE A 34 -3.91 -25.51 -32.35
CA ILE A 34 -5.02 -25.21 -31.44
C ILE A 34 -6.01 -26.38 -31.53
N LEU A 35 -6.36 -26.95 -30.40
CA LEU A 35 -7.26 -28.09 -30.27
C LEU A 35 -8.52 -27.69 -29.50
N LEU A 36 -9.66 -28.24 -29.91
CA LEU A 36 -10.94 -28.07 -29.24
C LEU A 36 -11.41 -29.43 -28.73
N GLN A 37 -11.60 -29.56 -27.43
CA GLN A 37 -12.04 -30.81 -26.81
C GLN A 37 -13.54 -31.00 -27.05
N VAL A 38 -13.90 -31.91 -27.97
CA VAL A 38 -15.28 -32.01 -28.49
C VAL A 38 -16.20 -32.94 -27.69
N GLU A 39 -15.67 -33.70 -26.73
CA GLU A 39 -16.42 -34.70 -25.95
C GLU A 39 -16.77 -34.21 -24.52
N GLN A 40 -16.25 -33.07 -24.08
CA GLN A 40 -16.56 -32.39 -22.80
C GLN A 40 -17.07 -30.95 -23.00
N HIS A 41 -16.57 -29.97 -22.24
CA HIS A 41 -17.09 -28.61 -22.14
C HIS A 41 -16.68 -27.69 -23.31
N GLY A 42 -16.08 -28.23 -24.38
CA GLY A 42 -15.62 -27.44 -25.52
C GLY A 42 -14.31 -26.70 -25.26
N GLU A 43 -13.51 -27.17 -24.29
CA GLU A 43 -12.27 -26.54 -23.84
C GLU A 43 -11.23 -26.42 -24.95
N ALA A 44 -10.50 -25.30 -24.94
CA ALA A 44 -9.47 -25.03 -25.92
C ALA A 44 -8.07 -25.33 -25.35
N TRP A 45 -7.24 -26.00 -26.16
CA TRP A 45 -5.87 -26.39 -25.79
C TRP A 45 -4.85 -26.02 -26.87
N TYR A 46 -3.66 -25.56 -26.51
CA TYR A 46 -2.55 -25.31 -27.45
C TYR A 46 -1.41 -26.29 -27.20
N ILE A 47 -0.88 -26.89 -28.27
CA ILE A 47 0.32 -27.75 -28.18
C ILE A 47 1.54 -26.93 -28.53
N ASN A 48 2.41 -26.63 -27.55
CA ASN A 48 3.60 -25.83 -27.81
C ASN A 48 4.64 -26.64 -28.60
N PRO A 49 5.10 -26.16 -29.78
CA PRO A 49 6.09 -26.87 -30.57
C PRO A 49 7.46 -27.08 -29.93
N THR A 50 7.75 -26.37 -28.83
CA THR A 50 9.08 -26.39 -28.20
C THR A 50 9.23 -27.47 -27.12
N ASP A 51 8.13 -27.86 -26.46
CA ASP A 51 8.11 -28.86 -25.38
C ASP A 51 7.12 -30.01 -25.61
N GLU A 52 6.34 -29.95 -26.71
CA GLU A 52 5.31 -30.92 -27.08
C GLU A 52 4.20 -31.10 -26.02
N GLN A 53 4.06 -30.16 -25.08
CA GLN A 53 3.06 -30.17 -24.01
C GLN A 53 1.78 -29.45 -24.45
N ARG A 54 0.64 -29.89 -23.89
CA ARG A 54 -0.64 -29.19 -24.02
C ARG A 54 -0.79 -28.14 -22.92
N TYR A 55 -1.26 -26.97 -23.30
CA TYR A 55 -1.56 -25.84 -22.44
C TYR A 55 -3.06 -25.54 -22.48
N TYR A 56 -3.66 -25.39 -21.31
CA TYR A 56 -5.07 -25.04 -21.21
C TYR A 56 -5.25 -23.56 -21.54
N MET A 57 -6.14 -23.26 -22.49
CA MET A 57 -6.34 -21.88 -22.98
C MET A 57 -7.53 -21.17 -22.33
N GLY A 58 -8.25 -21.79 -21.39
CA GLY A 58 -9.27 -21.13 -20.57
C GLY A 58 -10.24 -20.24 -21.36
N THR A 59 -10.39 -19.00 -20.87
CA THR A 59 -11.14 -17.91 -21.51
C THR A 59 -10.36 -17.27 -22.66
N ALA A 60 -11.00 -16.37 -23.42
CA ALA A 60 -10.32 -15.61 -24.48
C ALA A 60 -9.09 -14.82 -23.96
N SER A 61 -9.17 -14.32 -22.72
CA SER A 61 -8.09 -13.60 -22.05
C SER A 61 -6.98 -14.55 -21.57
N ASP A 62 -7.33 -15.72 -21.02
CA ASP A 62 -6.34 -16.75 -20.64
C ASP A 62 -5.57 -17.24 -21.86
N ALA A 63 -6.26 -17.47 -22.98
CA ALA A 63 -5.67 -17.83 -24.25
C ALA A 63 -4.69 -16.73 -24.72
N TYR A 64 -5.09 -15.46 -24.67
CA TYR A 64 -4.24 -14.34 -25.07
C TYR A 64 -2.98 -14.24 -24.20
N ASN A 65 -3.14 -14.31 -22.88
CA ASN A 65 -2.03 -14.22 -21.91
C ASN A 65 -1.06 -15.40 -22.04
N LEU A 66 -1.60 -16.62 -22.13
CA LEU A 66 -0.82 -17.83 -22.37
C LEU A 66 -0.07 -17.77 -23.71
N MET A 67 -0.74 -17.30 -24.77
CA MET A 67 -0.11 -17.25 -26.08
C MET A 67 1.00 -16.19 -26.13
N ARG A 68 0.83 -15.07 -25.42
CA ARG A 68 1.86 -14.04 -25.27
C ARG A 68 3.06 -14.54 -24.47
N SER A 69 2.85 -15.29 -23.39
CA SER A 69 3.95 -15.84 -22.57
C SER A 69 4.77 -16.90 -23.32
N LEU A 70 4.17 -17.65 -24.24
CA LEU A 70 4.85 -18.61 -25.11
C LEU A 70 5.42 -17.98 -26.41
N GLY A 71 5.23 -16.66 -26.57
CA GLY A 71 5.57 -15.92 -27.78
C GLY A 71 7.06 -15.77 -28.03
N LEU A 72 7.50 -15.98 -29.26
CA LEU A 72 8.88 -15.76 -29.71
C LEU A 72 9.01 -14.39 -30.37
N GLY A 73 9.94 -13.56 -29.89
CA GLY A 73 10.24 -12.27 -30.54
C GLY A 73 10.65 -12.43 -32.01
N ILE A 74 10.10 -11.59 -32.88
CA ILE A 74 10.42 -11.51 -34.31
C ILE A 74 10.52 -10.05 -34.78
N THR A 75 11.47 -9.77 -35.67
CA THR A 75 11.65 -8.45 -36.31
C THR A 75 10.57 -8.20 -37.36
N ASP A 76 10.25 -6.94 -37.64
CA ASP A 76 9.27 -6.55 -38.67
C ASP A 76 9.68 -7.06 -40.05
N LYS A 77 10.99 -7.01 -40.31
CA LYS A 77 11.60 -7.49 -41.55
C LYS A 77 11.37 -8.98 -41.75
N ASP A 78 11.57 -9.79 -40.72
CA ASP A 78 11.40 -11.24 -40.80
C ASP A 78 9.93 -11.64 -40.80
N LEU A 79 9.11 -10.94 -40.00
CA LEU A 79 7.66 -11.12 -39.97
C LEU A 79 7.05 -10.88 -41.35
N ALA A 80 7.44 -9.79 -42.03
CA ALA A 80 6.98 -9.42 -43.38
C ALA A 80 7.25 -10.51 -44.44
N THR A 81 8.17 -11.44 -44.20
CA THR A 81 8.42 -12.57 -45.12
C THR A 81 7.42 -13.73 -44.97
N ILE A 82 6.58 -13.72 -43.94
CA ILE A 82 5.54 -14.74 -43.69
C ILE A 82 4.21 -14.24 -44.27
N PRO A 83 3.54 -14.97 -45.18
CA PRO A 83 2.29 -14.53 -45.79
C PRO A 83 1.17 -14.31 -44.76
N LEU A 84 0.37 -13.26 -44.94
CA LEU A 84 -0.83 -13.03 -44.13
C LEU A 84 -1.92 -14.07 -44.45
N SER A 85 -2.82 -14.34 -43.51
CA SER A 85 -3.95 -15.28 -43.69
C SER A 85 -4.79 -14.99 -44.93
N THR A 86 -4.93 -13.71 -45.30
CA THR A 86 -5.67 -13.19 -46.45
C THR A 86 -4.92 -13.28 -47.79
N GLU A 87 -3.61 -13.55 -47.78
CA GLU A 87 -2.77 -13.58 -48.97
C GLU A 87 -2.71 -14.97 -49.62
N MET A 88 -2.38 -15.02 -50.92
CA MET A 88 -2.13 -16.28 -51.61
C MET A 88 -0.84 -16.91 -51.09
N SER A 89 -0.87 -18.22 -50.80
CA SER A 89 0.27 -18.91 -50.17
C SER A 89 1.54 -18.75 -51.00
N LYS A 90 2.57 -18.18 -50.37
CA LYS A 90 3.90 -17.97 -50.94
C LYS A 90 4.90 -18.72 -50.07
N TYR A 91 5.86 -19.39 -50.70
CA TYR A 91 6.90 -20.10 -49.97
C TYR A 91 7.71 -19.14 -49.09
N SER A 92 7.73 -19.40 -47.79
CA SER A 92 8.52 -18.68 -46.79
C SER A 92 9.26 -19.69 -45.91
N SER A 93 10.58 -19.65 -45.97
CA SER A 93 11.46 -20.52 -45.19
C SER A 93 11.36 -20.23 -43.68
N ILE A 94 11.10 -18.97 -43.31
CA ILE A 94 10.85 -18.56 -41.93
C ILE A 94 9.51 -19.12 -41.45
N ALA A 95 8.45 -19.05 -42.26
CA ALA A 95 7.16 -19.64 -41.92
C ALA A 95 7.23 -21.15 -41.68
N SER A 96 8.00 -21.88 -42.51
CA SER A 96 8.24 -23.32 -42.28
C SER A 96 9.01 -23.60 -40.98
N ARG A 97 10.01 -22.77 -40.65
CA ARG A 97 10.82 -22.94 -39.43
C ARG A 97 10.05 -22.60 -38.15
N LEU A 98 9.15 -21.63 -38.23
CA LEU A 98 8.35 -21.13 -37.10
C LEU A 98 6.91 -21.68 -37.13
N SER A 99 6.68 -22.74 -37.89
CA SER A 99 5.39 -23.39 -38.04
C SER A 99 4.79 -23.74 -36.67
N GLY A 100 3.57 -23.27 -36.40
CA GLY A 100 2.88 -23.54 -35.14
C GLY A 100 3.30 -22.68 -33.96
N ARG A 101 4.25 -21.76 -34.14
CA ARG A 101 4.70 -20.84 -33.08
C ARG A 101 3.80 -19.62 -33.01
N ILE A 102 3.77 -19.04 -31.82
CA ILE A 102 3.29 -17.69 -31.58
C ILE A 102 4.49 -16.76 -31.64
N LEU A 103 4.34 -15.64 -32.33
CA LEU A 103 5.38 -14.65 -32.56
C LEU A 103 4.95 -13.32 -31.96
N LEU A 104 5.89 -12.63 -31.33
CA LEU A 104 5.71 -11.27 -30.82
C LEU A 104 6.52 -10.33 -31.69
N GLN A 105 5.86 -9.36 -32.28
CA GLN A 105 6.50 -8.36 -33.12
C GLN A 105 7.20 -7.32 -32.24
N VAL A 106 8.53 -7.43 -32.11
CA VAL A 106 9.28 -6.68 -31.09
C VAL A 106 9.73 -5.27 -31.52
N GLU A 107 9.63 -4.95 -32.81
CA GLU A 107 10.06 -3.64 -33.36
C GLU A 107 8.90 -2.64 -33.51
N GLN A 108 7.67 -3.05 -33.15
CA GLN A 108 6.44 -2.25 -33.24
C GLN A 108 5.62 -2.36 -31.93
N HIS A 109 4.28 -2.26 -31.97
CA HIS A 109 3.39 -2.26 -30.79
C HIS A 109 3.29 -3.60 -30.01
N GLY A 110 4.25 -4.51 -30.16
CA GLY A 110 4.23 -5.80 -29.44
C GLY A 110 3.11 -6.74 -29.88
N GLU A 111 2.67 -6.64 -31.14
CA GLU A 111 1.56 -7.42 -31.69
C GLU A 111 1.86 -8.92 -31.69
N ALA A 112 0.86 -9.74 -31.35
CA ALA A 112 0.98 -11.20 -31.35
C ALA A 112 0.44 -11.81 -32.66
N TRP A 113 1.18 -12.78 -33.17
CA TRP A 113 0.90 -13.46 -34.44
C TRP A 113 1.01 -14.98 -34.29
N TYR A 114 0.05 -15.74 -34.79
CA TYR A 114 0.10 -17.20 -34.82
C TYR A 114 0.42 -17.71 -36.22
N ILE A 115 1.43 -18.58 -36.35
CA ILE A 115 1.70 -19.28 -37.61
C ILE A 115 0.94 -20.59 -37.64
N ASN A 116 -0.09 -20.69 -38.47
CA ASN A 116 -0.87 -21.91 -38.60
C ASN A 116 -0.03 -23.01 -39.29
N PRO A 117 0.21 -24.17 -38.64
CA PRO A 117 1.03 -25.23 -39.21
C PRO A 117 0.40 -25.95 -40.42
N THR A 118 -0.85 -25.64 -40.80
CA THR A 118 -1.52 -26.25 -41.98
C THR A 118 -1.30 -25.49 -43.27
N ASP A 119 -1.20 -24.16 -43.22
CA ASP A 119 -1.07 -23.31 -44.41
C ASP A 119 0.18 -22.41 -44.39
N LEU A 120 0.94 -22.42 -43.28
CA LEU A 120 2.13 -21.63 -43.03
C LEU A 120 1.91 -20.11 -43.18
N LYS A 121 0.69 -19.66 -42.89
CA LYS A 121 0.35 -18.24 -42.86
C LYS A 121 0.33 -17.72 -41.43
N ARG A 122 0.58 -16.42 -41.29
CA ARG A 122 0.44 -15.71 -40.02
C ARG A 122 -0.98 -15.17 -39.86
N TYR A 123 -1.52 -15.34 -38.66
CA TYR A 123 -2.81 -14.85 -38.24
C TYR A 123 -2.61 -13.84 -37.12
N TYR A 124 -3.29 -12.70 -37.24
CA TYR A 124 -3.23 -11.65 -36.24
C TYR A 124 -3.98 -12.06 -34.98
N MET A 125 -3.42 -11.70 -33.83
CA MET A 125 -3.94 -11.99 -32.50
C MET A 125 -3.65 -10.84 -31.54
N GLY A 126 -3.90 -9.60 -31.97
CA GLY A 126 -3.61 -8.43 -31.14
C GLY A 126 -4.55 -8.25 -29.95
N THR A 127 -5.70 -8.92 -29.94
CA THR A 127 -6.70 -8.83 -28.86
C THR A 127 -7.17 -10.21 -28.40
N ALA A 128 -7.78 -10.29 -27.22
CA ALA A 128 -8.45 -11.49 -26.72
C ALA A 128 -9.56 -11.98 -27.68
N SER A 129 -10.27 -11.04 -28.33
CA SER A 129 -11.29 -11.37 -29.33
C SER A 129 -10.70 -11.99 -30.60
N ASP A 130 -9.54 -11.51 -31.06
CA ASP A 130 -8.83 -12.11 -32.19
C ASP A 130 -8.35 -13.53 -31.85
N ALA A 131 -7.82 -13.74 -30.64
CA ALA A 131 -7.45 -15.07 -30.15
C ALA A 131 -8.65 -16.03 -30.12
N TYR A 132 -9.80 -15.57 -29.61
CA TYR A 132 -11.02 -16.36 -29.59
C TYR A 132 -11.52 -16.73 -31.00
N ASN A 133 -11.55 -15.77 -31.92
CA ASN A 133 -11.96 -16.00 -33.31
C ASN A 133 -11.00 -16.97 -34.02
N LEU A 134 -9.71 -16.86 -33.73
CA LEU A 134 -8.69 -17.77 -34.24
C LEU A 134 -8.91 -19.19 -33.71
N MET A 135 -9.14 -19.35 -32.41
CA MET A 135 -9.41 -20.65 -31.79
C MET A 135 -10.64 -21.32 -32.41
N ARG A 136 -11.71 -20.55 -32.67
CA ARG A 136 -12.94 -21.06 -33.26
C ARG A 136 -12.79 -21.42 -34.75
N SER A 137 -11.95 -20.70 -35.48
CA SER A 137 -11.79 -20.89 -36.94
C SER A 137 -10.72 -21.92 -37.32
N LEU A 138 -9.66 -22.02 -36.53
CA LEU A 138 -8.52 -22.93 -36.79
C LEU A 138 -8.45 -24.11 -35.83
N GLY A 139 -9.28 -24.13 -34.78
CA GLY A 139 -9.33 -25.19 -33.79
C GLY A 139 -9.66 -26.55 -34.41
N LEU A 140 -8.81 -27.54 -34.14
CA LEU A 140 -9.04 -28.92 -34.54
C LEU A 140 -9.75 -29.67 -33.41
N GLY A 141 -10.90 -30.26 -33.70
CA GLY A 141 -11.60 -31.11 -32.74
C GLY A 141 -10.75 -32.32 -32.31
N ILE A 142 -10.68 -32.60 -31.01
CA ILE A 142 -9.96 -33.74 -30.43
C ILE A 142 -10.82 -34.46 -29.38
N THR A 143 -10.72 -35.79 -29.35
CA THR A 143 -11.38 -36.65 -28.35
C THR A 143 -10.67 -36.57 -27.00
N ASP A 144 -11.36 -36.88 -25.91
CA ASP A 144 -10.74 -36.90 -24.56
C ASP A 144 -9.61 -37.91 -24.49
N VAL A 145 -9.79 -39.07 -25.15
CA VAL A 145 -8.80 -40.15 -25.21
C VAL A 145 -7.53 -39.69 -25.92
N ASP A 146 -7.67 -39.06 -27.07
CA ASP A 146 -6.52 -38.55 -27.84
C ASP A 146 -5.84 -37.40 -27.10
N LEU A 147 -6.61 -36.45 -26.54
CA LEU A 147 -6.07 -35.32 -25.79
C LEU A 147 -5.28 -35.79 -24.57
N SER A 148 -5.81 -36.75 -23.80
CA SER A 148 -5.18 -37.32 -22.60
C SER A 148 -3.80 -37.95 -22.88
N SER A 149 -3.52 -38.32 -24.13
CA SER A 149 -2.24 -38.89 -24.53
C SER A 149 -1.15 -37.83 -24.77
N VAL A 150 -1.50 -36.54 -24.84
CA VAL A 150 -0.52 -35.44 -24.89
C VAL A 150 -0.26 -34.95 -23.46
N PRO A 151 0.99 -34.95 -22.97
CA PRO A 151 1.28 -34.51 -21.61
C PRO A 151 0.95 -33.02 -21.40
N VAL A 152 0.47 -32.68 -20.19
CA VAL A 152 -0.01 -31.34 -19.83
C VAL A 152 1.11 -30.54 -19.17
N SER A 153 1.23 -29.26 -19.51
CA SER A 153 2.18 -28.37 -18.84
C SER A 153 1.77 -28.12 -17.38
N ASN A 154 2.71 -28.19 -16.44
CA ASN A 154 2.49 -27.96 -15.00
C ASN A 154 2.25 -26.47 -14.63
N THR A 155 2.18 -25.58 -15.61
CA THR A 155 1.73 -24.21 -15.42
C THR A 155 0.19 -24.17 -15.53
N ALA A 156 -0.47 -24.09 -14.37
CA ALA A 156 -1.90 -23.87 -14.11
C ALA A 156 -2.88 -25.08 -14.18
N THR A 157 -3.08 -25.76 -13.04
CA THR A 157 -4.39 -26.17 -12.45
C THR A 157 -4.19 -26.68 -11.00
N PRO A 158 -5.14 -26.51 -10.04
CA PRO A 158 -4.89 -26.66 -8.60
C PRO A 158 -5.10 -28.07 -8.01
N SER A 159 -4.24 -28.39 -7.02
CA SER A 159 -4.30 -29.37 -5.92
C SER A 159 -4.11 -30.89 -6.17
N ALA A 160 -3.01 -31.46 -5.64
CA ALA A 160 -2.99 -32.31 -4.42
C ALA A 160 -1.59 -32.94 -4.14
N SER A 161 -1.04 -32.64 -2.96
CA SER A 161 -0.10 -33.41 -2.09
C SER A 161 1.29 -33.92 -2.55
N GLU A 162 2.30 -33.47 -1.79
CA GLU A 162 3.52 -34.13 -1.24
C GLU A 162 4.76 -34.55 -2.07
N SER A 163 5.86 -33.86 -1.72
CA SER A 163 7.22 -34.35 -1.38
C SER A 163 8.35 -34.38 -2.42
N SER A 164 9.30 -33.45 -2.19
CA SER A 164 10.78 -33.51 -2.30
C SER A 164 11.46 -34.14 -3.51
N SER A 165 12.26 -33.35 -4.25
CA SER A 165 13.72 -33.30 -4.06
C SER A 165 14.43 -32.42 -5.11
N SER A 166 15.51 -31.81 -4.64
CA SER A 166 16.40 -30.82 -5.28
C SER A 166 17.05 -31.24 -6.61
N SER A 167 17.22 -30.29 -7.54
CA SER A 167 18.56 -30.00 -8.11
C SER A 167 18.58 -28.67 -8.87
N SER A 168 19.57 -27.85 -8.52
CA SER A 168 19.89 -26.54 -9.07
C SER A 168 20.46 -26.62 -10.48
N PHE A 169 19.96 -25.77 -11.39
CA PHE A 169 20.79 -25.12 -12.42
C PHE A 169 20.17 -23.78 -12.78
N GLY A 170 20.97 -22.72 -12.66
CA GLY A 170 20.52 -21.33 -12.74
C GLY A 170 20.15 -20.87 -14.15
N SER A 171 19.13 -20.03 -14.21
CA SER A 171 19.00 -18.96 -15.18
C SER A 171 18.09 -17.88 -14.61
N THR A 172 18.57 -16.65 -14.61
CA THR A 172 17.85 -15.41 -14.33
C THR A 172 16.49 -15.36 -15.04
N SER A 173 15.43 -15.64 -14.30
CA SER A 173 14.06 -15.22 -14.57
C SER A 173 13.66 -14.34 -13.39
N GLY A 174 13.19 -13.12 -13.63
CA GLY A 174 12.51 -12.34 -12.59
C GLY A 174 11.32 -13.17 -12.11
N GLN A 175 11.50 -13.86 -10.99
CA GLN A 175 10.38 -14.44 -10.29
C GLN A 175 9.59 -13.27 -9.72
N SER A 176 8.28 -13.26 -9.97
CA SER A 176 7.38 -12.47 -9.12
C SER A 176 7.56 -13.02 -7.71
N THR A 177 8.36 -12.33 -6.92
CA THR A 177 8.62 -12.64 -5.52
C THR A 177 7.46 -12.03 -4.74
N THR A 178 6.50 -12.87 -4.36
CA THR A 178 5.50 -12.49 -3.37
C THR A 178 6.01 -12.79 -1.98
N PHE A 179 5.59 -12.02 -0.99
CA PHE A 179 6.00 -12.18 0.41
C PHE A 179 5.10 -11.34 1.32
N MET A 180 5.22 -11.59 2.62
CA MET A 180 4.66 -10.75 3.67
C MET A 180 5.71 -10.62 4.77
N ASP A 181 6.18 -9.40 5.03
CA ASP A 181 7.27 -9.13 5.97
C ASP A 181 6.93 -7.97 6.90
N ALA A 182 7.49 -8.02 8.10
CA ALA A 182 7.40 -6.97 9.12
C ALA A 182 8.77 -6.33 9.37
N TYR A 183 8.81 -5.01 9.48
CA TYR A 183 10.01 -4.20 9.62
C TYR A 183 9.92 -3.40 10.92
N ARG A 184 10.83 -3.70 11.84
CA ARG A 184 10.90 -2.99 13.12
C ARG A 184 11.96 -1.91 13.04
N VAL A 185 11.55 -0.66 13.27
CA VAL A 185 12.45 0.48 13.42
C VAL A 185 12.63 0.79 14.90
N ASP A 186 11.54 1.05 15.62
CA ASP A 186 11.50 1.21 17.08
C ASP A 186 10.30 0.45 17.71
N VAL A 187 9.82 0.86 18.90
CA VAL A 187 8.69 0.23 19.60
C VAL A 187 7.43 0.25 18.74
N THR A 188 7.14 1.38 18.11
CA THR A 188 6.10 1.49 17.08
C THR A 188 6.72 1.88 15.74
N THR A 189 6.23 1.30 14.65
CA THR A 189 6.67 1.58 13.29
C THR A 189 5.43 1.60 12.40
N TYR A 190 5.01 2.80 12.01
CA TYR A 190 3.85 3.05 11.14
C TYR A 190 4.35 3.29 9.71
N ALA A 191 4.17 2.32 8.80
CA ALA A 191 4.51 2.52 7.40
C ALA A 191 3.29 3.04 6.63
N GLY A 192 3.19 4.37 6.51
CA GLY A 192 2.05 5.05 5.92
C GLY A 192 2.14 5.21 4.39
N GLY A 193 3.35 5.28 3.83
CA GLY A 193 3.55 5.40 2.38
C GLY A 193 4.47 4.31 1.84
N ILE A 194 4.15 3.80 0.65
CA ILE A 194 4.93 2.78 -0.04
C ILE A 194 5.10 3.08 -1.53
N SER A 195 6.12 2.49 -2.17
CA SER A 195 6.27 2.55 -3.63
C SER A 195 7.16 1.44 -4.15
N GLN A 196 6.90 0.92 -5.36
CA GLN A 196 7.84 0.00 -6.01
C GLN A 196 8.92 0.78 -6.76
N THR A 197 10.19 0.40 -6.57
CA THR A 197 11.31 0.95 -7.32
C THR A 197 11.50 0.22 -8.67
N SER A 198 12.12 0.91 -9.61
CA SER A 198 12.41 0.48 -10.98
C SER A 198 13.32 -0.76 -11.06
N ASP A 199 14.11 -1.01 -10.01
CA ASP A 199 14.90 -2.23 -9.82
C ASP A 199 14.09 -3.41 -9.26
N GLY A 200 12.80 -3.22 -9.01
CA GLY A 200 11.86 -4.21 -8.49
C GLY A 200 11.77 -4.27 -6.96
N GLY A 201 12.57 -3.48 -6.23
CA GLY A 201 12.49 -3.30 -4.79
C GLY A 201 11.34 -2.40 -4.34
N TYR A 202 11.34 -2.02 -3.05
CA TYR A 202 10.26 -1.24 -2.46
C TYR A 202 10.79 -0.14 -1.56
N LEU A 203 10.08 0.98 -1.53
CA LEU A 203 10.26 2.08 -0.60
C LEU A 203 9.13 2.06 0.42
N MET A 204 9.44 2.42 1.65
CA MET A 204 8.48 2.63 2.73
C MET A 204 8.87 3.88 3.51
N ASN A 205 7.91 4.74 3.86
CA ASN A 205 8.10 5.81 4.82
C ASN A 205 6.97 5.87 5.84
N GLY A 206 7.24 6.59 6.92
CA GLY A 206 6.25 6.92 7.93
C GLY A 206 6.93 7.30 9.23
N GLN A 207 6.32 6.94 10.36
CA GLN A 207 6.73 7.39 11.69
C GLN A 207 7.08 6.22 12.61
N THR A 208 7.97 6.46 13.55
CA THR A 208 8.39 5.48 14.57
C THR A 208 8.51 6.17 15.93
N ASP A 209 8.16 5.46 17.01
CA ASP A 209 8.16 6.01 18.36
C ASP A 209 8.72 4.98 19.36
N ASP A 210 9.47 5.45 20.36
CA ASP A 210 9.95 4.68 21.50
C ASP A 210 8.94 4.69 22.68
N LEU A 211 7.79 5.34 22.45
CA LEU A 211 6.67 5.62 23.34
C LEU A 211 7.00 6.64 24.43
N ASP A 212 8.13 7.34 24.40
CA ASP A 212 8.41 8.38 25.39
C ASP A 212 7.42 9.54 25.21
N PRO A 213 6.54 9.82 26.20
CA PRO A 213 5.50 10.84 26.07
C PRO A 213 6.04 12.27 25.92
N PHE A 214 7.35 12.46 26.00
CA PHE A 214 8.01 13.75 25.88
C PHE A 214 8.78 13.93 24.58
N PHE A 215 8.92 12.88 23.75
CA PHE A 215 9.53 12.99 22.43
C PHE A 215 8.46 12.74 21.36
N PRO A 216 8.40 13.60 20.32
CA PRO A 216 7.55 13.32 19.17
C PRO A 216 8.08 12.11 18.37
N PRO A 217 7.21 11.42 17.61
CA PRO A 217 7.63 10.36 16.70
C PRO A 217 8.72 10.83 15.72
N GLU A 218 9.66 9.96 15.40
CA GLU A 218 10.70 10.18 14.38
C GLU A 218 10.19 9.71 13.00
N GLY A 219 10.57 10.43 11.93
CA GLY A 219 10.29 9.98 10.57
C GLY A 219 11.28 8.92 10.11
N PHE A 220 10.85 7.94 9.31
CA PHE A 220 11.76 6.96 8.70
C PHE A 220 11.54 6.79 7.21
N ILE A 221 12.58 6.32 6.51
CA ILE A 221 12.50 5.79 5.14
C ILE A 221 13.28 4.48 5.08
N ILE A 222 12.70 3.44 4.49
CA ILE A 222 13.34 2.15 4.21
C ILE A 222 13.29 1.89 2.70
N LYS A 223 14.42 1.48 2.13
CA LYS A 223 14.48 0.84 0.81
C LYS A 223 14.78 -0.64 0.95
N THR A 224 14.06 -1.47 0.24
CA THR A 224 14.26 -2.93 0.17
C THR A 224 14.58 -3.37 -1.25
N ASN A 225 15.08 -4.60 -1.39
CA ASN A 225 15.22 -5.28 -2.68
C ASN A 225 13.89 -5.94 -3.07
N SER A 226 13.83 -6.58 -4.24
CA SER A 226 12.60 -7.22 -4.74
C SER A 226 12.07 -8.37 -3.87
N SER A 227 12.90 -8.91 -2.96
CA SER A 227 12.56 -9.99 -2.04
C SER A 227 12.12 -9.47 -0.66
N GLY A 228 12.10 -8.16 -0.44
CA GLY A 228 11.81 -7.56 0.87
C GLY A 228 13.03 -7.33 1.76
N ASP A 229 14.24 -7.74 1.36
CA ASP A 229 15.40 -7.49 2.24
C ASP A 229 15.77 -6.00 2.22
N VAL A 230 15.99 -5.43 3.40
CA VAL A 230 16.42 -4.02 3.55
C VAL A 230 17.77 -3.79 2.86
N VAL A 231 17.81 -2.82 1.95
CA VAL A 231 19.00 -2.31 1.27
C VAL A 231 19.61 -1.17 2.08
N TRP A 232 18.79 -0.20 2.47
CA TRP A 232 19.18 0.89 3.36
C TRP A 232 17.97 1.45 4.10
N SER A 233 18.21 2.15 5.21
CA SER A 233 17.21 2.94 5.93
C SER A 233 17.75 4.32 6.30
N LYS A 234 16.84 5.24 6.64
CA LYS A 234 17.10 6.61 7.12
C LYS A 234 16.11 6.94 8.23
N LEU A 235 16.58 7.69 9.22
CA LEU A 235 15.78 8.28 10.29
C LEU A 235 15.89 9.81 10.21
N PHE A 236 14.79 10.47 10.50
CA PHE A 236 14.61 11.91 10.51
C PHE A 236 14.09 12.29 11.88
N GLN A 237 14.98 12.84 12.70
CA GLN A 237 14.65 13.17 14.07
C GLN A 237 13.80 14.44 14.13
N SER A 238 12.79 14.38 14.98
CA SER A 238 11.98 15.50 15.44
C SER A 238 12.57 16.02 16.75
N PHE A 239 12.65 17.35 16.92
CA PHE A 239 13.14 17.97 18.16
C PHE A 239 12.12 18.98 18.66
N GLU A 240 11.05 18.50 19.29
CA GLU A 240 10.16 19.37 20.06
C GLU A 240 10.03 18.90 21.50
N TYR A 241 10.49 19.77 22.42
CA TYR A 241 10.11 19.67 23.82
C TYR A 241 8.74 20.32 23.97
N THR A 242 7.67 19.53 23.86
CA THR A 242 6.34 20.08 24.17
C THR A 242 6.28 20.27 25.69
N THR A 243 5.92 21.47 26.14
CA THR A 243 5.65 21.73 27.57
C THR A 243 4.26 21.27 27.98
N ASP A 244 3.50 20.73 27.03
CA ASP A 244 2.15 20.18 27.24
C ASP A 244 2.20 18.65 27.10
N PRO A 245 2.38 17.91 28.21
CA PRO A 245 2.38 16.45 28.20
C PRO A 245 1.01 15.84 27.83
N MET A 246 0.01 16.65 27.46
CA MET A 246 -1.30 16.24 26.97
C MET A 246 -1.56 16.63 25.51
N ALA A 247 -0.66 17.37 24.86
CA ALA A 247 -0.70 17.52 23.41
C ALA A 247 -0.36 16.15 22.82
N SER A 248 -1.34 15.49 22.19
CA SER A 248 -1.16 14.19 21.54
C SER A 248 0.00 14.29 20.56
N PRO A 249 1.18 13.69 20.81
CA PRO A 249 2.30 13.70 19.86
C PRO A 249 2.03 12.75 18.69
N TYR A 250 0.93 12.01 18.73
CA TYR A 250 0.45 11.17 17.65
C TYR A 250 -0.13 12.09 16.58
N GLY A 251 0.72 12.52 15.65
CA GLY A 251 0.27 12.97 14.34
C GLY A 251 -0.64 11.88 13.77
N GLU A 252 -1.74 12.28 13.13
CA GLU A 252 -2.64 11.32 12.50
C GLU A 252 -1.81 10.42 11.57
N GLU A 253 -2.06 9.10 11.58
CA GLU A 253 -1.34 8.07 10.78
C GLU A 253 -1.46 8.31 9.25
N ASP A 254 -2.14 9.38 8.86
CA ASP A 254 -2.54 9.76 7.51
C ASP A 254 -1.54 10.74 6.88
N GLY A 255 -1.41 10.69 5.54
CA GLY A 255 -0.67 11.68 4.77
C GLY A 255 0.84 11.43 4.60
N GLN A 256 1.29 10.17 4.64
CA GLN A 256 2.66 9.80 4.27
C GLN A 256 2.70 9.27 2.85
N GLU A 257 3.59 9.83 2.02
CA GLU A 257 3.68 9.46 0.59
C GLU A 257 5.15 9.37 0.17
N ILE A 258 5.48 8.43 -0.73
CA ILE A 258 6.85 8.22 -1.19
C ILE A 258 6.87 7.74 -2.64
N ILE A 259 7.81 8.25 -3.43
CA ILE A 259 7.99 7.86 -4.83
C ILE A 259 9.47 7.68 -5.17
N GLU A 260 9.75 6.81 -6.13
CA GLU A 260 11.00 6.85 -6.88
C GLU A 260 10.90 7.87 -8.01
N THR A 261 11.93 8.70 -8.17
CA THR A 261 12.03 9.64 -9.29
C THR A 261 12.80 9.04 -10.47
N SER A 262 12.60 9.57 -11.66
CA SER A 262 13.15 9.08 -12.93
C SER A 262 14.69 9.09 -13.00
N ASP A 263 15.33 9.87 -12.13
CA ASP A 263 16.77 9.88 -11.88
C ASP A 263 17.26 8.75 -10.95
N GLY A 264 16.36 7.89 -10.48
CA GLY A 264 16.59 6.83 -9.50
C GLY A 264 16.59 7.30 -8.05
N GLY A 265 16.37 8.60 -7.81
CA GLY A 265 16.24 9.18 -6.47
C GLY A 265 14.92 8.84 -5.80
N VAL A 266 14.75 9.35 -4.59
CA VAL A 266 13.55 9.14 -3.75
C VAL A 266 13.01 10.49 -3.33
N VAL A 267 11.70 10.68 -3.40
CA VAL A 267 11.01 11.79 -2.74
C VAL A 267 10.03 11.21 -1.73
N ALA A 268 10.15 11.63 -0.48
CA ALA A 268 9.24 11.26 0.59
C ALA A 268 8.63 12.51 1.20
N VAL A 269 7.37 12.43 1.57
CA VAL A 269 6.61 13.52 2.15
C VAL A 269 5.73 13.01 3.29
N GLY A 270 5.47 13.88 4.25
CA GLY A 270 4.55 13.61 5.36
C GLY A 270 4.69 14.62 6.49
N ASN A 271 3.96 14.41 7.57
CA ASN A 271 3.97 15.30 8.72
C ASN A 271 5.07 14.90 9.71
N LEU A 272 5.85 15.87 10.18
CA LEU A 272 6.89 15.67 11.21
C LEU A 272 6.87 16.84 12.20
N ILE A 273 6.39 16.58 13.41
CA ILE A 273 6.37 17.55 14.51
C ILE A 273 7.80 17.99 14.84
N GLY A 274 8.03 19.28 15.11
CA GLY A 274 9.27 19.71 15.72
C GLY A 274 10.53 19.63 14.85
N PHE A 275 10.39 19.57 13.53
CA PHE A 275 11.56 19.53 12.66
C PHE A 275 12.33 20.86 12.73
N THR A 276 13.49 20.85 13.39
CA THR A 276 14.37 22.01 13.49
C THR A 276 15.75 21.70 12.91
N ASP A 277 16.18 22.49 11.92
CA ASP A 277 17.61 22.69 11.64
C ASP A 277 18.15 23.68 12.70
N ASP A 278 19.42 23.60 13.07
CA ASP A 278 20.09 24.50 14.03
C ASP A 278 19.89 25.99 13.70
N ALA A 279 19.55 26.30 12.44
CA ALA A 279 19.24 27.65 11.95
C ALA A 279 17.79 28.13 12.19
N TYR A 280 16.84 27.25 12.51
CA TYR A 280 15.40 27.54 12.54
C TYR A 280 14.83 27.74 13.97
N VAL A 281 15.71 27.82 14.98
CA VAL A 281 15.34 27.87 16.40
C VAL A 281 14.63 29.18 16.82
N GLU A 282 14.56 30.22 15.97
CA GLU A 282 14.05 31.54 16.37
C GLU A 282 12.56 31.80 16.11
N THR A 283 11.85 30.98 15.33
CA THR A 283 10.40 31.13 15.11
C THR A 283 9.68 29.82 15.42
N LYS A 284 9.20 29.72 16.66
CA LYS A 284 8.29 28.65 17.08
C LYS A 284 6.96 28.83 16.36
N GLU A 285 6.80 28.23 15.20
CA GLU A 285 5.48 27.93 14.66
C GLU A 285 5.07 26.59 15.28
N ASN A 286 3.98 26.64 16.05
CA ASN A 286 3.48 25.50 16.77
C ASN A 286 2.53 24.77 15.81
N TRP A 287 2.82 23.49 15.53
CA TRP A 287 1.96 22.46 14.90
C TRP A 287 2.26 22.11 13.44
N ASP A 288 1.76 20.95 13.01
CA ASP A 288 2.28 20.05 11.94
C ASP A 288 2.46 20.67 10.54
N ASP A 289 3.67 21.12 10.20
CA ASP A 289 4.04 21.43 8.81
C ASP A 289 4.28 20.14 7.98
N VAL A 290 3.97 20.21 6.68
CA VAL A 290 4.33 19.18 5.71
C VAL A 290 5.83 19.20 5.44
N PHE A 291 6.51 18.10 5.73
CA PHE A 291 7.90 17.82 5.41
C PHE A 291 8.03 17.15 4.03
N ILE A 292 8.93 17.65 3.19
CA ILE A 292 9.24 17.08 1.87
C ILE A 292 10.75 16.90 1.78
N THR A 293 11.23 15.68 1.51
CA THR A 293 12.65 15.38 1.36
C THR A 293 12.95 14.66 0.07
N LYS A 294 14.04 15.02 -0.61
CA LYS A 294 14.59 14.28 -1.74
C LYS A 294 15.94 13.69 -1.39
N LEU A 295 16.10 12.40 -1.70
CA LEU A 295 17.33 11.64 -1.63
C LEU A 295 17.77 11.22 -3.04
N ASP A 296 19.06 10.94 -3.23
CA ASP A 296 19.55 10.22 -4.40
C ASP A 296 19.30 8.71 -4.29
N ALA A 297 19.67 7.95 -5.32
CA ALA A 297 19.44 6.50 -5.40
C ALA A 297 20.11 5.69 -4.27
N ASP A 298 21.19 6.23 -3.70
CA ASP A 298 21.95 5.62 -2.61
C ASP A 298 21.41 6.06 -1.22
N GLY A 299 20.35 6.87 -1.20
CA GLY A 299 19.75 7.43 0.01
C GLY A 299 20.51 8.64 0.57
N THR A 300 21.40 9.26 -0.20
CA THR A 300 22.06 10.51 0.19
C THR A 300 21.10 11.67 0.04
N HIS A 301 20.98 12.50 1.07
CA HIS A 301 20.11 13.68 1.02
C HIS A 301 20.56 14.73 0.01
N LEU A 302 19.57 15.28 -0.70
CA LEU A 302 19.74 16.33 -1.69
C LEU A 302 19.14 17.65 -1.21
N TRP A 303 17.88 17.64 -0.80
CA TRP A 303 17.19 18.83 -0.29
C TRP A 303 15.96 18.45 0.53
N THR A 304 15.53 19.39 1.37
CA THR A 304 14.27 19.32 2.11
C THR A 304 13.53 20.66 2.00
N LYS A 305 12.21 20.60 2.11
CA LYS A 305 11.29 21.75 2.14
C LYS A 305 10.26 21.51 3.25
N MET A 306 9.85 22.58 3.90
CA MET A 306 8.69 22.61 4.78
C MET A 306 7.61 23.47 4.15
N ILE A 307 6.37 23.04 4.27
CA ILE A 307 5.20 23.73 3.75
C ILE A 307 4.10 23.64 4.79
N GLY A 308 3.59 24.77 5.25
CA GLY A 308 2.44 24.78 6.14
C GLY A 308 2.00 26.17 6.55
N ASP A 309 1.00 26.23 7.42
CA ASP A 309 0.44 27.43 8.02
C ASP A 309 0.49 27.41 9.57
N TYR A 310 -0.44 28.09 10.26
CA TYR A 310 -0.48 28.11 11.74
C TYR A 310 -1.29 26.94 12.34
N GLY A 311 -1.92 26.12 11.51
CA GLY A 311 -2.74 24.96 11.84
C GLY A 311 -2.04 23.63 11.56
N THR A 312 -2.83 22.58 11.41
CA THR A 312 -2.34 21.24 11.04
C THR A 312 -2.48 21.08 9.53
N ASP A 313 -1.36 20.83 8.86
CA ASP A 313 -1.33 20.56 7.42
C ASP A 313 -1.22 19.04 7.16
N ALA A 314 -1.71 18.60 6.01
CA ALA A 314 -1.61 17.19 5.63
C ALA A 314 -1.31 17.05 4.14
N VAL A 315 -0.38 16.16 3.80
CA VAL A 315 -0.15 15.78 2.39
C VAL A 315 -1.31 14.92 1.91
N SER A 316 -1.76 15.18 0.68
CA SER A 316 -2.69 14.29 -0.03
C SER A 316 -1.99 13.41 -1.06
N GLN A 317 -1.00 13.92 -1.80
CA GLN A 317 -0.28 13.14 -2.82
C GLN A 317 1.06 13.76 -3.20
N VAL A 318 2.03 12.93 -3.59
CA VAL A 318 3.24 13.34 -4.32
C VAL A 318 3.43 12.52 -5.59
N PHE A 319 3.84 13.16 -6.69
CA PHE A 319 4.30 12.43 -7.88
C PHE A 319 5.29 13.26 -8.69
N GLU A 320 6.12 12.57 -9.49
CA GLU A 320 7.01 13.20 -10.45
C GLU A 320 6.24 13.55 -11.72
N THR A 321 6.31 14.80 -12.15
CA THR A 321 5.67 15.25 -13.38
C THR A 321 6.48 14.84 -14.63
N ILE A 322 5.85 14.81 -15.81
CA ILE A 322 6.48 14.44 -17.09
C ILE A 322 7.76 15.25 -17.39
N ASP A 323 7.85 16.48 -16.90
CA ASP A 323 9.03 17.37 -17.01
C ASP A 323 10.07 17.18 -15.89
N SER A 324 10.02 16.06 -15.15
CA SER A 324 10.87 15.73 -13.99
C SER A 324 10.77 16.75 -12.84
N GLY A 325 9.65 17.47 -12.75
CA GLY A 325 9.29 18.25 -11.58
C GLY A 325 8.66 17.37 -10.50
N ILE A 326 8.50 17.90 -9.30
CA ILE A 326 7.79 17.25 -8.19
C ILE A 326 6.52 18.06 -7.93
N LEU A 327 5.36 17.43 -8.03
CA LEU A 327 4.10 18.04 -7.63
C LEU A 327 3.66 17.45 -6.30
N VAL A 328 3.35 18.33 -5.35
CA VAL A 328 2.81 17.97 -4.03
C VAL A 328 1.42 18.59 -3.91
N SER A 329 0.42 17.78 -3.56
CA SER A 329 -0.88 18.26 -3.10
C SER A 329 -0.96 18.15 -1.58
N LEU A 330 -1.52 19.19 -0.95
CA LEU A 330 -1.62 19.29 0.49
C LEU A 330 -2.92 20.02 0.89
N MET A 331 -3.44 19.69 2.05
CA MET A 331 -4.54 20.36 2.72
C MET A 331 -3.95 21.31 3.77
N VAL A 332 -4.38 22.57 3.74
CA VAL A 332 -4.04 23.61 4.71
C VAL A 332 -5.30 24.12 5.40
N ASP A 333 -5.22 24.53 6.67
CA ASP A 333 -6.38 25.03 7.43
C ASP A 333 -6.63 26.52 7.14
N GLU A 334 -5.58 27.31 6.99
CA GLU A 334 -5.59 28.76 6.86
C GLU A 334 -4.71 29.29 5.72
N LEU A 335 -5.36 29.96 4.76
CA LEU A 335 -4.67 30.64 3.66
C LEU A 335 -3.92 31.93 4.07
N CYS A 336 -3.80 32.27 5.36
CA CYS A 336 -3.08 33.46 5.83
C CYS A 336 -2.08 33.20 6.98
N ASN A 337 -0.95 33.92 6.95
CA ASN A 337 -0.05 34.06 8.08
C ASN A 337 -0.62 35.13 9.03
N CYS A 338 -1.71 34.79 9.72
CA CYS A 338 -2.50 35.66 10.58
C CYS A 338 -2.50 35.10 12.01
N SER A 339 -2.39 35.99 13.01
CA SER A 339 -2.07 35.59 14.40
C SER A 339 -3.24 34.98 15.20
N GLU A 340 -4.39 34.74 14.56
CA GLU A 340 -5.62 34.19 15.15
C GLU A 340 -6.40 33.49 14.03
N PRO A 341 -7.07 32.35 14.29
CA PRO A 341 -7.81 31.64 13.25
C PRO A 341 -8.93 32.50 12.66
N VAL A 342 -8.80 32.85 11.38
CA VAL A 342 -9.75 33.73 10.67
C VAL A 342 -10.74 32.94 9.82
N ASP A 343 -10.37 31.75 9.34
CA ASP A 343 -11.21 30.88 8.53
C ASP A 343 -11.39 29.51 9.23
N ALA A 344 -12.57 28.92 9.10
CA ALA A 344 -12.89 27.61 9.66
C ALA A 344 -12.87 26.51 8.56
N ASN A 345 -12.29 26.83 7.41
CA ASN A 345 -12.41 26.07 6.20
C ASN A 345 -11.03 25.65 5.69
N LYS A 346 -10.84 24.36 5.51
CA LYS A 346 -9.61 23.79 4.95
C LYS A 346 -9.57 23.93 3.43
N HIS A 347 -8.40 24.21 2.87
CA HIS A 347 -8.15 24.44 1.45
C HIS A 347 -7.13 23.45 0.89
N TYR A 348 -7.35 22.98 -0.34
CA TYR A 348 -6.35 22.20 -1.07
C TYR A 348 -5.41 23.10 -1.86
N VAL A 349 -4.12 22.84 -1.73
CA VAL A 349 -3.03 23.57 -2.37
C VAL A 349 -2.15 22.60 -3.17
N LEU A 350 -1.75 23.04 -4.35
CA LEU A 350 -0.82 22.36 -5.24
C LEU A 350 0.49 23.15 -5.28
N VAL A 351 1.62 22.50 -5.00
CA VAL A 351 2.94 23.11 -5.05
C VAL A 351 3.83 22.33 -5.99
N LYS A 352 4.36 23.00 -7.01
CA LYS A 352 5.32 22.40 -7.95
C LYS A 352 6.73 22.85 -7.65
N TYR A 353 7.64 21.89 -7.54
CA TYR A 353 9.08 22.07 -7.50
C TYR A 353 9.72 21.56 -8.79
N ASN A 354 10.89 22.08 -9.15
CA ASN A 354 11.76 21.38 -10.09
C ASN A 354 12.56 20.28 -9.37
N SER A 355 13.28 19.44 -10.13
CA SER A 355 14.10 18.35 -9.57
C SER A 355 15.17 18.80 -8.56
N ALA A 356 15.61 20.07 -8.63
CA ALA A 356 16.56 20.67 -7.69
C ALA A 356 15.90 21.25 -6.42
N GLY A 357 14.58 21.09 -6.25
CA GLY A 357 13.85 21.60 -5.09
C GLY A 357 13.53 23.09 -5.14
N VAL A 358 13.64 23.73 -6.31
CA VAL A 358 13.25 25.15 -6.48
C VAL A 358 11.78 25.23 -6.84
N ARG A 359 10.99 25.91 -5.99
CA ARG A 359 9.56 26.14 -6.17
C ARG A 359 9.29 26.88 -7.49
N GLN A 360 8.43 26.32 -8.33
CA GLN A 360 8.02 26.90 -9.60
C GLN A 360 6.75 27.74 -9.44
N TRP A 361 5.73 27.19 -8.76
CA TRP A 361 4.47 27.85 -8.51
C TRP A 361 3.69 27.19 -7.38
N VAL A 362 2.68 27.91 -6.90
CA VAL A 362 1.69 27.48 -5.92
C VAL A 362 0.30 27.83 -6.46
N LYS A 363 -0.62 26.88 -6.42
CA LYS A 363 -2.02 27.08 -6.82
C LYS A 363 -2.92 26.61 -5.70
N GLN A 364 -3.93 27.40 -5.37
CA GLN A 364 -5.03 26.95 -4.52
C GLN A 364 -6.20 26.53 -5.39
N THR A 365 -6.92 25.52 -4.94
CA THR A 365 -8.15 25.11 -5.60
C THR A 365 -9.34 25.84 -4.98
N SER A 366 -10.39 26.12 -5.75
CA SER A 366 -11.68 26.51 -5.18
C SER A 366 -12.50 25.29 -4.71
N PHE A 367 -11.92 24.08 -4.76
CA PHE A 367 -12.53 22.91 -4.16
C PHE A 367 -12.48 23.06 -2.65
N MET A 368 -13.59 22.69 -2.01
CA MET A 368 -13.68 22.41 -0.58
C MET A 368 -13.37 23.54 0.39
N LYS A 369 -14.36 23.69 1.27
CA LYS A 369 -14.27 24.21 2.62
C LYS A 369 -14.70 23.05 3.52
N SER A 370 -13.88 22.00 3.63
CA SER A 370 -14.25 20.83 4.44
C SER A 370 -13.89 21.09 5.90
N SER A 371 -14.71 20.56 6.81
CA SER A 371 -14.38 20.49 8.25
C SER A 371 -13.65 19.21 8.63
N LEU A 372 -13.47 18.24 7.72
CA LEU A 372 -12.92 16.91 7.99
C LEU A 372 -11.60 16.69 7.22
N TYR A 373 -10.59 16.08 7.86
CA TYR A 373 -9.30 15.73 7.24
C TYR A 373 -9.40 14.54 6.26
N THR A 374 -10.52 13.82 6.26
CA THR A 374 -10.65 12.49 5.64
C THR A 374 -11.23 12.49 4.23
N ASP A 375 -11.50 13.65 3.63
CA ASP A 375 -12.09 13.69 2.29
C ASP A 375 -11.00 13.51 1.22
N PRO A 376 -11.21 12.69 0.18
CA PRO A 376 -10.18 12.42 -0.83
C PRO A 376 -9.92 13.64 -1.72
N PHE A 377 -8.63 13.93 -1.95
CA PHE A 377 -8.16 14.80 -3.03
C PHE A 377 -7.06 14.10 -3.84
N ILE A 378 -7.44 13.61 -5.02
CA ILE A 378 -6.57 12.78 -5.85
C ILE A 378 -6.33 13.50 -7.18
N ILE A 379 -5.10 13.46 -7.66
CA ILE A 379 -4.68 14.07 -8.91
C ILE A 379 -3.91 13.05 -9.77
N ARG A 380 -4.09 13.11 -11.08
CA ARG A 380 -3.32 12.34 -12.06
C ARG A 380 -2.89 13.25 -13.20
N GLU A 381 -1.60 13.19 -13.54
CA GLU A 381 -1.11 13.84 -14.75
C GLU A 381 -1.57 13.06 -15.99
N THR A 382 -1.94 13.82 -17.01
CA THR A 382 -2.38 13.34 -18.31
C THR A 382 -1.52 14.01 -19.38
N SER A 383 -1.50 13.48 -20.60
CA SER A 383 -0.66 14.06 -21.68
C SER A 383 -0.99 15.50 -22.04
N ASP A 384 -2.14 16.02 -21.61
CA ASP A 384 -2.66 17.36 -21.92
C ASP A 384 -3.08 18.16 -20.67
N GLY A 385 -2.64 17.77 -19.47
CA GLY A 385 -2.93 18.48 -18.21
C GLY A 385 -3.15 17.53 -17.05
N PHE A 386 -4.18 17.76 -16.23
CA PHE A 386 -4.46 16.91 -15.07
C PHE A 386 -5.92 16.53 -14.97
N ILE A 387 -6.21 15.33 -14.46
CA ILE A 387 -7.53 14.93 -13.98
C ILE A 387 -7.48 14.83 -12.45
N MET A 388 -8.52 15.31 -11.78
CA MET A 388 -8.57 15.39 -10.33
C MET A 388 -9.93 14.99 -9.80
N ILE A 389 -9.98 14.51 -8.57
CA ILE A 389 -11.20 14.42 -7.77
C ILE A 389 -11.04 15.23 -6.48
N GLY A 390 -12.13 15.83 -6.05
CA GLY A 390 -12.27 16.57 -4.79
C GLY A 390 -13.75 16.83 -4.53
N GLN A 391 -14.10 17.74 -3.63
CA GLN A 391 -15.49 18.21 -3.55
C GLN A 391 -15.62 19.66 -4.02
N ALA A 392 -16.72 19.99 -4.69
CA ALA A 392 -17.03 21.36 -5.08
C ALA A 392 -18.26 21.86 -4.30
N GLU A 393 -18.32 23.17 -4.02
CA GLU A 393 -19.51 23.77 -3.43
C GLU A 393 -20.73 23.52 -4.34
N THR A 394 -21.83 23.05 -3.76
CA THR A 394 -23.06 22.85 -4.52
C THR A 394 -23.68 24.21 -4.89
N PRO A 395 -24.21 24.40 -6.11
CA PRO A 395 -24.79 25.68 -6.55
C PRO A 395 -26.10 26.13 -5.85
N ASP A 396 -26.45 25.65 -4.65
CA ASP A 396 -27.83 25.64 -4.16
C ASP A 396 -28.49 27.02 -3.91
N ASP A 397 -29.65 27.22 -4.55
CA ASP A 397 -30.60 28.34 -4.37
C ASP A 397 -31.56 28.12 -3.17
N SER A 398 -31.62 26.91 -2.59
CA SER A 398 -32.62 26.52 -1.59
C SER A 398 -32.31 26.98 -0.15
N GLY A 399 -31.05 27.35 0.11
CA GLY A 399 -30.58 27.83 1.41
C GLY A 399 -30.63 26.79 2.54
N TYR A 400 -30.91 25.52 2.23
CA TYR A 400 -31.06 24.46 3.23
C TYR A 400 -29.80 23.64 3.47
N MET A 401 -28.80 23.66 2.59
CA MET A 401 -27.52 23.00 2.83
C MET A 401 -26.38 23.77 2.17
N ASN A 402 -25.43 24.29 2.96
CA ASN A 402 -24.11 24.68 2.47
C ASN A 402 -23.28 23.40 2.26
N SER A 403 -23.67 22.56 1.28
CA SER A 403 -23.07 21.24 1.04
C SER A 403 -22.04 21.28 -0.07
N THR A 404 -20.97 20.50 0.08
CA THR A 404 -20.05 20.14 -1.01
C THR A 404 -20.50 18.82 -1.66
N ILE A 405 -20.11 18.59 -2.92
CA ILE A 405 -20.36 17.33 -3.64
C ILE A 405 -19.11 16.84 -4.36
N SER A 406 -18.89 15.53 -4.33
CA SER A 406 -17.72 14.91 -4.96
C SER A 406 -17.74 15.15 -6.47
N THR A 407 -16.60 15.57 -6.99
CA THR A 407 -16.49 16.18 -8.30
C THR A 407 -15.20 15.72 -8.97
N ILE A 408 -15.31 15.27 -10.23
CA ILE A 408 -14.18 15.02 -11.11
C ILE A 408 -13.92 16.26 -11.97
N THR A 409 -12.67 16.70 -12.06
CA THR A 409 -12.27 17.93 -12.76
C THR A 409 -11.11 17.71 -13.69
N LYS A 410 -11.26 18.08 -14.96
CA LYS A 410 -10.17 18.12 -15.94
C LYS A 410 -9.62 19.53 -16.07
N THR A 411 -8.30 19.62 -16.10
CA THR A 411 -7.55 20.85 -16.33
C THR A 411 -6.57 20.69 -17.50
N ASP A 412 -6.07 21.82 -18.01
CA ASP A 412 -4.89 21.85 -18.89
C ASP A 412 -3.57 21.81 -18.07
N GLU A 413 -2.43 21.87 -18.75
CA GLU A 413 -1.10 21.89 -18.12
C GLU A 413 -0.84 23.09 -17.20
N ASN A 414 -1.62 24.17 -17.35
CA ASN A 414 -1.53 25.39 -16.55
C ASN A 414 -2.59 25.42 -15.43
N LEU A 415 -3.27 24.28 -15.20
CA LEU A 415 -4.36 24.12 -14.24
C LEU A 415 -5.61 24.94 -14.55
N ASN A 416 -5.81 25.39 -15.80
CA ASN A 416 -7.09 25.99 -16.20
C ASN A 416 -8.14 24.89 -16.34
N VAL A 417 -9.25 25.01 -15.60
CA VAL A 417 -10.38 24.07 -15.63
C VAL A 417 -11.00 24.03 -17.03
N GLN A 418 -11.08 22.83 -17.61
CA GLN A 418 -11.71 22.56 -18.91
C GLN A 418 -13.17 22.15 -18.72
N TRP A 419 -13.43 21.27 -17.75
CA TRP A 419 -14.75 20.84 -17.32
C TRP A 419 -14.67 20.25 -15.91
N SER A 420 -15.80 20.23 -15.21
CA SER A 420 -15.90 19.75 -13.84
C SER A 420 -17.29 19.16 -13.60
N LYS A 421 -17.40 17.93 -13.09
CA LYS A 421 -18.68 17.22 -13.01
C LYS A 421 -18.84 16.42 -11.72
N SER A 422 -20.05 16.38 -11.19
CA SER A 422 -20.44 15.56 -10.04
C SER A 422 -21.29 14.36 -10.45
N LEU A 423 -21.43 13.36 -9.58
CA LEU A 423 -22.35 12.24 -9.76
C LEU A 423 -23.62 12.44 -8.91
N GLU A 424 -24.75 12.65 -9.58
CA GLU A 424 -26.03 12.89 -8.93
C GLU A 424 -27.03 11.77 -9.19
N ALA A 425 -27.91 11.55 -8.22
CA ALA A 425 -29.11 10.77 -8.46
C ALA A 425 -30.04 11.56 -9.39
N ILE A 426 -30.83 10.86 -10.21
CA ILE A 426 -31.79 11.55 -11.09
C ILE A 426 -32.68 12.50 -10.27
N PRO A 427 -32.68 13.82 -10.59
CA PRO A 427 -33.37 14.81 -9.80
C PRO A 427 -34.87 14.50 -9.65
N GLN A 428 -35.39 14.67 -8.44
CA GLN A 428 -36.79 14.39 -8.12
C GLN A 428 -37.55 15.71 -7.87
N SER A 429 -38.72 15.87 -8.47
CA SER A 429 -39.59 17.03 -8.24
C SER A 429 -40.58 16.78 -7.11
N TYR A 430 -40.57 17.63 -6.09
CA TYR A 430 -41.47 17.58 -4.95
C TYR A 430 -42.46 18.75 -5.01
N ALA A 431 -43.74 18.45 -4.78
CA ALA A 431 -44.74 19.49 -4.66
C ALA A 431 -44.55 20.24 -3.33
N ASN A 432 -44.49 21.57 -3.40
CA ASN A 432 -44.53 22.44 -2.23
C ASN A 432 -45.82 23.28 -2.26
N VAL A 433 -46.28 23.69 -1.08
CA VAL A 433 -47.50 24.49 -0.95
C VAL A 433 -47.17 25.79 -0.24
N THR A 434 -47.34 26.91 -0.94
CA THR A 434 -47.23 28.24 -0.36
C THR A 434 -48.61 28.71 0.06
N VAL A 435 -48.77 29.09 1.33
CA VAL A 435 -50.03 29.67 1.83
C VAL A 435 -49.93 31.18 1.69
N ASN A 436 -50.82 31.77 0.90
CA ASN A 436 -50.90 33.21 0.70
C ASN A 436 -51.56 33.88 1.93
N ASP A 437 -51.28 35.17 2.13
CA ASP A 437 -51.83 35.97 3.23
C ASP A 437 -53.38 36.02 3.27
N ASP A 438 -54.03 35.75 2.14
CA ASP A 438 -55.49 35.69 1.99
C ASP A 438 -56.09 34.30 2.31
N GLY A 439 -55.25 33.33 2.69
CA GLY A 439 -55.64 31.95 3.00
C GLY A 439 -55.81 31.05 1.78
N THR A 440 -55.42 31.50 0.57
CA THR A 440 -55.32 30.65 -0.62
C THR A 440 -54.00 29.86 -0.63
N TYR A 441 -53.93 28.81 -1.45
CA TYR A 441 -52.76 27.94 -1.57
C TYR A 441 -52.26 27.95 -3.02
N GLU A 442 -50.95 28.11 -3.20
CA GLU A 442 -50.26 27.91 -4.47
C GLU A 442 -49.46 26.61 -4.41
N LEU A 443 -49.61 25.78 -5.45
CA LEU A 443 -48.82 24.56 -5.61
C LEU A 443 -47.60 24.90 -6.47
N GLY A 444 -46.43 24.88 -5.85
CA GLY A 444 -45.14 24.94 -6.53
C GLY A 444 -44.50 23.56 -6.60
N TYR A 445 -43.37 23.49 -7.31
CA TYR A 445 -42.52 22.31 -7.32
C TYR A 445 -41.07 22.74 -7.05
N THR A 446 -40.39 22.02 -6.16
CA THR A 446 -38.93 22.13 -5.95
C THR A 446 -38.28 20.87 -6.50
N THR A 447 -37.28 21.02 -7.36
CA THR A 447 -36.43 19.92 -7.78
C THR A 447 -35.33 19.76 -6.75
N MET A 448 -35.15 18.54 -6.22
CA MET A 448 -34.01 18.21 -5.37
C MET A 448 -32.95 17.47 -6.16
N HIS A 449 -31.73 17.95 -6.05
CA HIS A 449 -30.50 17.33 -6.53
C HIS A 449 -29.81 16.70 -5.33
N ILE A 450 -29.42 15.43 -5.44
CA ILE A 450 -28.81 14.67 -4.35
C ILE A 450 -27.63 13.92 -4.92
N SER A 451 -26.51 13.93 -4.21
CA SER A 451 -25.36 13.09 -4.56
C SER A 451 -25.76 11.62 -4.62
N ALA A 452 -25.39 10.93 -5.70
CA ALA A 452 -25.57 9.48 -5.82
C ALA A 452 -24.39 8.67 -5.24
N GLY A 453 -23.26 9.32 -4.99
CA GLY A 453 -22.04 8.66 -4.55
C GLY A 453 -20.90 9.65 -4.33
N ASP A 454 -19.78 9.15 -3.84
CA ASP A 454 -18.52 9.88 -3.82
C ASP A 454 -17.52 9.29 -4.80
N PHE A 455 -16.47 10.07 -5.08
CA PHE A 455 -15.26 9.63 -5.76
C PHE A 455 -14.13 9.62 -4.74
N GLN A 456 -13.44 8.50 -4.67
CA GLN A 456 -12.31 8.20 -3.79
C GLN A 456 -11.01 8.01 -4.59
N ASP A 457 -11.10 7.63 -5.87
CA ASP A 457 -9.96 7.53 -6.77
C ASP A 457 -10.36 7.80 -8.23
N VAL A 458 -9.39 8.14 -9.08
CA VAL A 458 -9.57 8.41 -10.51
C VAL A 458 -8.39 7.89 -11.33
N GLU A 459 -8.70 7.23 -12.44
CA GLU A 459 -7.71 6.68 -13.36
C GLU A 459 -8.06 6.92 -14.83
N THR A 460 -7.04 6.92 -15.69
CA THR A 460 -7.24 6.99 -17.16
C THR A 460 -7.67 5.64 -17.71
N THR A 461 -8.56 5.63 -18.69
CA THR A 461 -9.02 4.40 -19.36
C THR A 461 -8.30 4.16 -20.68
N SER A 462 -8.31 2.92 -21.17
CA SER A 462 -7.60 2.54 -22.40
C SER A 462 -8.11 3.24 -23.68
N ASP A 463 -9.35 3.76 -23.64
CA ASP A 463 -9.97 4.57 -24.68
C ASP A 463 -9.71 6.08 -24.54
N GLY A 464 -8.89 6.50 -23.56
CA GLY A 464 -8.56 7.90 -23.29
C GLY A 464 -9.61 8.65 -22.48
N GLY A 465 -10.62 7.96 -21.95
CA GLY A 465 -11.55 8.48 -20.95
C GLY A 465 -11.01 8.38 -19.52
N TYR A 466 -11.94 8.40 -18.57
CA TYR A 466 -11.64 8.37 -17.13
C TYR A 466 -12.59 7.41 -16.43
N ILE A 467 -12.10 6.73 -15.41
CA ILE A 467 -12.90 5.92 -14.48
C ILE A 467 -12.65 6.41 -13.07
N THR A 468 -13.71 6.63 -12.31
CA THR A 468 -13.63 6.92 -10.88
C THR A 468 -14.19 5.77 -10.08
N PHE A 469 -13.70 5.62 -8.85
CA PHE A 469 -14.19 4.63 -7.89
C PHE A 469 -14.61 5.32 -6.61
N GLY A 470 -15.54 4.73 -5.86
CA GLY A 470 -15.96 5.23 -4.57
C GLY A 470 -17.16 4.48 -4.02
N PHE A 471 -17.93 5.13 -3.15
CA PHE A 471 -19.12 4.57 -2.53
C PHE A 471 -20.39 5.08 -3.20
N PHE A 472 -21.33 4.17 -3.41
CA PHE A 472 -22.67 4.50 -3.87
C PHE A 472 -23.62 4.71 -2.69
N TYR A 473 -24.38 5.79 -2.69
CA TYR A 473 -25.39 6.07 -1.66
C TYR A 473 -26.77 5.63 -2.17
N SER A 474 -27.35 4.60 -1.54
CA SER A 474 -28.66 4.08 -1.96
C SER A 474 -29.80 5.05 -1.63
N LEU A 475 -30.65 5.34 -2.63
CA LEU A 475 -31.97 5.94 -2.42
C LEU A 475 -33.01 4.83 -2.25
N ILE A 476 -33.44 4.55 -1.02
CA ILE A 476 -34.56 3.61 -0.80
C ILE A 476 -35.88 4.39 -0.89
N THR A 477 -36.74 3.98 -1.82
CA THR A 477 -38.12 4.50 -1.89
C THR A 477 -39.00 3.76 -0.87
N GLN A 478 -39.53 4.45 0.15
CA GLN A 478 -40.54 3.89 1.06
C GLN A 478 -41.89 4.59 0.84
N GLY A 479 -42.76 3.95 0.06
CA GLY A 479 -44.09 4.51 -0.23
C GLY A 479 -44.03 5.71 -1.17
N SER A 480 -44.63 6.83 -0.79
CA SER A 480 -44.66 8.08 -1.58
C SER A 480 -43.50 9.04 -1.29
N TYR A 481 -42.50 8.62 -0.50
CA TYR A 481 -41.31 9.41 -0.19
C TYR A 481 -40.05 8.54 -0.33
N SER A 482 -38.98 9.11 -0.84
CA SER A 482 -37.64 8.51 -0.83
C SER A 482 -36.97 8.88 0.48
N VAL A 483 -36.41 7.90 1.18
CA VAL A 483 -35.64 8.11 2.41
C VAL A 483 -34.19 7.77 2.10
N TYR A 484 -33.30 8.71 2.42
CA TYR A 484 -31.87 8.42 2.50
C TYR A 484 -31.65 7.47 3.67
N THR A 485 -31.38 6.20 3.39
CA THR A 485 -30.86 5.29 4.39
C THR A 485 -29.48 4.87 3.93
N PRO A 486 -28.42 5.23 4.67
CA PRO A 486 -27.10 4.64 4.44
C PRO A 486 -27.26 3.12 4.45
N SER A 487 -26.81 2.46 3.39
CA SER A 487 -26.69 1.01 3.43
C SER A 487 -25.75 0.66 4.57
N THR A 488 -26.13 -0.28 5.43
CA THR A 488 -25.19 -0.84 6.41
C THR A 488 -24.13 -1.69 5.73
N LYS A 489 -24.29 -1.99 4.44
CA LYS A 489 -23.35 -2.77 3.64
C LYS A 489 -22.44 -1.90 2.82
N VAL A 490 -21.26 -2.44 2.49
CA VAL A 490 -20.36 -1.84 1.52
C VAL A 490 -20.97 -1.91 0.11
N MET A 491 -21.27 -0.74 -0.46
CA MET A 491 -21.70 -0.56 -1.85
C MET A 491 -20.65 0.25 -2.60
N LEU A 492 -19.74 -0.44 -3.28
CA LEU A 492 -18.74 0.18 -4.14
C LEU A 492 -19.35 0.52 -5.49
N ALA A 493 -18.95 1.64 -6.08
CA ALA A 493 -19.30 2.00 -7.45
C ALA A 493 -18.08 2.42 -8.27
N ALA A 494 -18.21 2.21 -9.57
CA ALA A 494 -17.34 2.81 -10.58
C ALA A 494 -18.18 3.63 -11.55
N THR A 495 -17.66 4.80 -11.92
CA THR A 495 -18.26 5.71 -12.88
C THR A 495 -17.29 5.93 -14.03
N LYS A 496 -17.69 5.59 -15.25
CA LYS A 496 -16.86 5.82 -16.43
C LYS A 496 -17.33 7.06 -17.20
N PHE A 497 -16.36 7.89 -17.57
CA PHE A 497 -16.52 9.08 -18.38
C PHE A 497 -15.73 8.96 -19.67
N ASP A 498 -16.21 9.57 -20.75
CA ASP A 498 -15.38 9.78 -21.94
C ASP A 498 -14.35 10.89 -21.71
N SER A 499 -13.47 11.12 -22.69
CA SER A 499 -12.42 12.14 -22.60
C SER A 499 -12.95 13.58 -22.47
N SER A 500 -14.23 13.81 -22.79
CA SER A 500 -14.92 15.10 -22.69
C SER A 500 -15.73 15.22 -21.39
N GLY A 501 -15.63 14.23 -20.50
CA GLY A 501 -16.37 14.16 -19.25
C GLY A 501 -17.83 13.71 -19.38
N ASN A 502 -18.29 13.21 -20.54
CA ASN A 502 -19.66 12.70 -20.62
C ASN A 502 -19.77 11.36 -19.90
N LEU A 503 -20.81 11.20 -19.09
CA LEU A 503 -21.11 9.94 -18.42
C LEU A 503 -21.35 8.82 -19.43
N MET A 504 -20.62 7.72 -19.29
CA MET A 504 -20.80 6.50 -20.10
C MET A 504 -21.65 5.47 -19.37
N TRP A 505 -21.26 5.13 -18.14
CA TRP A 505 -21.98 4.19 -17.27
C TRP A 505 -21.58 4.35 -15.81
N VAL A 506 -22.44 3.85 -14.93
CA VAL A 506 -22.18 3.66 -13.50
C VAL A 506 -22.58 2.24 -13.11
N LYS A 507 -21.65 1.52 -12.51
CA LYS A 507 -21.85 0.15 -12.03
C LYS A 507 -21.52 0.08 -10.56
N SER A 508 -22.17 -0.83 -9.84
CA SER A 508 -21.92 -1.06 -8.43
C SER A 508 -21.71 -2.53 -8.10
N ILE A 509 -20.93 -2.77 -7.04
CA ILE A 509 -20.74 -4.06 -6.38
C ILE A 509 -21.11 -3.87 -4.91
N GLU A 510 -22.15 -4.55 -4.47
CA GLU A 510 -22.54 -4.66 -3.07
C GLU A 510 -21.96 -5.95 -2.48
N SER A 511 -21.35 -5.86 -1.31
CA SER A 511 -20.92 -7.03 -0.52
C SER A 511 -21.82 -7.21 0.70
N ASP A 512 -21.75 -8.35 1.37
CA ASP A 512 -22.47 -8.54 2.65
C ASP A 512 -21.71 -7.98 3.88
N MET A 513 -20.50 -7.44 3.69
CA MET A 513 -19.73 -6.83 4.76
C MET A 513 -20.37 -5.53 5.24
N GLU A 514 -20.30 -5.29 6.56
CA GLU A 514 -20.76 -4.04 7.14
C GLU A 514 -19.84 -2.86 6.78
N LYS A 515 -20.43 -1.71 6.45
CA LYS A 515 -19.73 -0.45 6.24
C LYS A 515 -19.45 0.18 7.62
N LYS A 516 -18.20 0.12 8.08
CA LYS A 516 -17.72 0.82 9.29
C LYS A 516 -16.39 1.49 8.97
N GLU A 517 -16.40 2.82 8.79
CA GLU A 517 -15.21 3.67 8.60
C GLU A 517 -14.12 3.03 7.69
N ASN A 518 -14.49 2.70 6.45
CA ASN A 518 -13.55 2.06 5.51
C ASN A 518 -12.74 3.13 4.78
N LEU A 519 -11.42 3.16 4.99
CA LEU A 519 -10.50 3.85 4.09
C LEU A 519 -10.51 3.15 2.71
N PHE A 520 -10.41 3.95 1.65
CA PHE A 520 -10.45 3.50 0.27
C PHE A 520 -9.10 3.74 -0.39
N TYR A 521 -8.54 2.69 -1.00
CA TYR A 521 -7.35 2.79 -1.84
C TYR A 521 -7.63 2.13 -3.19
N GLY A 522 -7.30 2.83 -4.28
CA GLY A 522 -7.46 2.34 -5.64
C GLY A 522 -6.14 2.46 -6.39
N THR A 523 -5.85 1.49 -7.25
CA THR A 523 -4.71 1.61 -8.17
C THR A 523 -4.93 0.85 -9.47
N LYS A 524 -4.38 1.39 -10.56
CA LYS A 524 -4.35 0.74 -11.87
C LYS A 524 -3.12 -0.17 -12.00
N THR A 525 -3.33 -1.45 -12.27
CA THR A 525 -2.26 -2.43 -12.46
C THR A 525 -1.72 -2.44 -13.89
N ALA A 526 -0.49 -2.91 -14.08
CA ALA A 526 0.22 -2.91 -15.37
C ALA A 526 -0.48 -3.73 -16.48
N ASP A 527 -1.39 -4.63 -16.12
CA ASP A 527 -2.24 -5.39 -17.04
C ASP A 527 -3.51 -4.62 -17.50
N GLY A 528 -3.67 -3.36 -17.08
CA GLY A 528 -4.80 -2.49 -17.43
C GLY A 528 -6.04 -2.66 -16.56
N ASN A 529 -5.98 -3.51 -15.53
CA ASN A 529 -7.04 -3.71 -14.55
C ASN A 529 -6.86 -2.78 -13.34
N TYR A 530 -7.78 -2.87 -12.37
CA TYR A 530 -7.76 -2.03 -11.18
C TYR A 530 -7.86 -2.91 -9.94
N VAL A 531 -7.07 -2.58 -8.92
CA VAL A 531 -7.18 -3.19 -7.59
C VAL A 531 -7.71 -2.12 -6.64
N ILE A 532 -8.73 -2.50 -5.86
CA ILE A 532 -9.35 -1.66 -4.85
C ILE A 532 -9.17 -2.37 -3.51
N MET A 533 -8.63 -1.66 -2.53
CA MET A 533 -8.52 -2.09 -1.15
C MET A 533 -9.41 -1.22 -0.28
N LEU A 534 -10.19 -1.87 0.56
CA LEU A 534 -10.91 -1.26 1.66
C LEU A 534 -10.33 -1.78 2.96
N ASN A 535 -10.06 -0.90 3.91
CA ASN A 535 -9.87 -1.36 5.28
C ASN A 535 -11.19 -1.94 5.76
N SER A 536 -11.16 -3.22 6.16
CA SER A 536 -12.34 -3.96 6.56
C SER A 536 -12.34 -4.15 8.06
N TYR A 537 -13.36 -3.62 8.69
CA TYR A 537 -13.77 -4.01 10.03
C TYR A 537 -14.62 -5.27 9.93
N LEU A 538 -14.01 -6.45 10.09
CA LEU A 538 -14.75 -7.71 10.04
C LEU A 538 -15.48 -7.89 11.38
N ASP A 539 -16.82 -7.83 11.34
CA ASP A 539 -17.68 -7.94 12.52
C ASP A 539 -17.58 -9.34 13.13
N GLY A 540 -16.76 -9.46 14.17
CA GLY A 540 -16.67 -10.65 14.99
C GLY A 540 -17.88 -10.74 15.90
N ASP A 541 -18.92 -11.46 15.49
CA ASP A 541 -20.05 -11.94 16.34
C ASP A 541 -19.60 -12.85 17.52
N LYS A 542 -18.35 -12.73 17.96
CA LYS A 542 -17.75 -13.24 19.20
C LYS A 542 -17.27 -12.11 20.12
N LEU A 543 -17.84 -10.92 19.99
CA LEU A 543 -17.59 -9.77 20.87
C LEU A 543 -17.96 -10.04 22.35
N ASP A 544 -18.83 -11.01 22.63
CA ASP A 544 -19.31 -11.27 23.99
C ASP A 544 -18.22 -11.80 24.96
N GLU A 545 -17.07 -12.26 24.45
CA GLU A 545 -15.90 -12.66 25.27
C GLU A 545 -15.02 -11.45 25.66
N TYR A 546 -15.21 -10.29 25.01
CA TYR A 546 -14.50 -9.02 25.26
C TYR A 546 -14.95 -8.32 26.54
N ILE A 547 -16.09 -8.73 27.11
CA ILE A 547 -16.84 -8.03 28.15
C ILE A 547 -16.20 -8.11 29.56
N ASN A 548 -15.12 -8.89 29.77
CA ASN A 548 -14.62 -9.15 31.12
C ASN A 548 -13.28 -8.50 31.53
N ASP A 549 -12.64 -7.67 30.71
CA ASP A 549 -12.30 -6.27 31.11
C ASP A 549 -11.75 -5.46 29.91
N PRO A 550 -12.63 -4.89 29.09
CA PRO A 550 -12.29 -3.87 28.10
C PRO A 550 -12.28 -2.49 28.78
N ILE A 551 -11.92 -1.41 28.07
CA ILE A 551 -12.32 -0.02 28.41
C ILE A 551 -11.34 0.64 29.41
N LYS A 552 -10.63 1.73 29.08
CA LYS A 552 -11.27 3.02 28.79
C LYS A 552 -10.20 4.04 28.38
N TYR A 553 -10.13 4.34 27.08
CA TYR A 553 -9.52 5.53 26.48
C TYR A 553 -8.06 5.48 26.03
N LEU A 554 -7.71 4.65 25.05
CA LEU A 554 -6.88 5.09 23.92
C LEU A 554 -7.04 4.04 22.79
N SER A 555 -7.32 4.49 21.57
CA SER A 555 -7.65 3.69 20.36
C SER A 555 -8.88 2.76 20.45
N VAL A 556 -9.98 3.22 19.86
CA VAL A 556 -11.09 2.41 19.37
C VAL A 556 -10.55 1.43 18.29
N TYR A 557 -11.35 0.44 17.87
CA TYR A 557 -11.25 -0.39 16.65
C TYR A 557 -10.83 -1.89 16.82
N LEU A 558 -11.81 -2.77 16.60
CA LEU A 558 -11.76 -4.24 16.55
C LEU A 558 -10.94 -4.77 15.36
N THR A 559 -10.65 -6.08 15.35
CA THR A 559 -9.99 -6.86 14.28
C THR A 559 -9.99 -6.18 12.90
N SER A 560 -8.87 -5.54 12.58
CA SER A 560 -8.65 -4.81 11.35
C SER A 560 -7.98 -5.72 10.31
N GLY A 561 -8.48 -5.67 9.09
CA GLY A 561 -7.96 -6.37 7.94
C GLY A 561 -8.18 -5.55 6.68
N ALA A 562 -7.87 -6.11 5.52
CA ALA A 562 -8.17 -5.52 4.22
C ALA A 562 -9.16 -6.40 3.46
N PHE A 563 -10.15 -5.77 2.83
CA PHE A 563 -10.87 -6.36 1.73
C PHE A 563 -10.30 -5.83 0.42
N VAL A 564 -9.75 -6.72 -0.41
CA VAL A 564 -9.07 -6.37 -1.65
C VAL A 564 -9.81 -7.02 -2.81
N LEU A 565 -10.07 -6.29 -3.88
CA LEU A 565 -10.68 -6.83 -5.08
C LEU A 565 -9.98 -6.31 -6.33
N LYS A 566 -9.94 -7.13 -7.36
CA LYS A 566 -9.47 -6.75 -8.69
C LYS A 566 -10.63 -6.77 -9.67
N VAL A 567 -10.77 -5.69 -10.43
CA VAL A 567 -11.80 -5.51 -11.45
C VAL A 567 -11.16 -5.13 -12.78
N ASN A 568 -11.81 -5.47 -13.88
CA ASN A 568 -11.43 -4.95 -15.19
C ASN A 568 -11.96 -3.51 -15.40
N GLU A 569 -11.65 -2.91 -16.55
CA GLU A 569 -12.12 -1.57 -16.91
C GLU A 569 -13.64 -1.47 -17.04
N ASP A 570 -14.33 -2.57 -17.30
CA ASP A 570 -15.80 -2.64 -17.31
C ASP A 570 -16.39 -2.84 -15.90
N PHE A 571 -15.58 -2.79 -14.84
CA PHE A 571 -15.97 -3.04 -13.46
C PHE A 571 -16.50 -4.47 -13.19
N ASP A 572 -16.13 -5.44 -14.01
CA ASP A 572 -16.37 -6.85 -13.73
C ASP A 572 -15.31 -7.36 -12.75
N LEU A 573 -15.75 -8.05 -11.70
CA LEU A 573 -14.89 -8.66 -10.70
C LEU A 573 -14.05 -9.81 -11.30
N LEU A 574 -12.74 -9.73 -11.15
CA LEU A 574 -11.77 -10.76 -11.56
C LEU A 574 -11.43 -11.68 -10.39
N TRP A 575 -11.11 -11.11 -9.23
CA TRP A 575 -10.91 -11.82 -7.97
C TRP A 575 -11.14 -10.88 -6.78
N SER A 576 -11.34 -11.46 -5.60
CA SER A 576 -11.42 -10.71 -4.35
C SER A 576 -10.95 -11.54 -3.18
N LYS A 577 -10.25 -10.89 -2.26
CA LYS A 577 -9.62 -11.46 -1.08
C LYS A 577 -10.02 -10.68 0.17
N THR A 578 -10.00 -11.35 1.30
CA THR A 578 -9.77 -10.72 2.60
C THR A 578 -8.34 -11.01 3.04
N ILE A 579 -7.71 -10.03 3.66
CA ILE A 579 -6.43 -10.14 4.35
C ILE A 579 -6.74 -9.86 5.82
N ALA A 580 -6.64 -10.86 6.67
CA ALA A 580 -6.92 -10.73 8.09
C ALA A 580 -5.94 -11.59 8.87
N SER A 581 -5.47 -11.08 10.01
CA SER A 581 -4.64 -11.86 10.94
C SER A 581 -5.41 -12.15 12.22
N ASN A 582 -4.91 -13.09 13.04
CA ASN A 582 -5.43 -13.28 14.40
C ASN A 582 -5.09 -12.09 15.31
N ASP A 583 -4.01 -11.38 14.96
CA ASP A 583 -3.60 -10.13 15.61
C ASP A 583 -4.10 -8.92 14.79
N TYR A 584 -3.67 -7.73 15.15
CA TYR A 584 -4.06 -6.49 14.49
C TYR A 584 -3.14 -6.19 13.30
N ILE A 585 -3.73 -5.96 12.11
CA ILE A 585 -3.05 -5.36 10.95
C ILE A 585 -3.81 -4.12 10.49
N ALA A 586 -3.10 -3.07 10.10
CA ALA A 586 -3.68 -1.88 9.51
C ALA A 586 -2.98 -1.57 8.20
N PRO A 587 -3.56 -1.97 7.05
CA PRO A 587 -3.14 -1.51 5.74
C PRO A 587 -3.37 0.00 5.60
N LEU A 588 -2.37 0.74 5.12
CA LEU A 588 -2.42 2.20 5.01
C LEU A 588 -2.14 2.71 3.58
N ASP A 589 -1.63 1.86 2.68
CA ASP A 589 -1.36 2.24 1.29
C ASP A 589 -1.35 1.01 0.37
N LEU A 590 -1.69 1.22 -0.91
CA LEU A 590 -1.80 0.21 -1.96
C LEU A 590 -1.19 0.78 -3.26
N GLN A 591 -0.12 0.14 -3.73
CA GLN A 591 0.56 0.56 -4.96
C GLN A 591 0.67 -0.57 -5.99
N PRO A 592 0.62 -0.24 -7.29
CA PRO A 592 0.74 -1.23 -8.35
C PRO A 592 2.18 -1.69 -8.45
N THR A 593 2.37 -2.91 -8.93
CA THR A 593 3.71 -3.43 -9.22
C THR A 593 3.86 -3.76 -10.70
N SER A 594 5.09 -3.65 -11.18
CA SER A 594 5.48 -3.86 -12.59
C SER A 594 5.16 -5.25 -13.13
N ASP A 595 4.97 -6.24 -12.25
CA ASP A 595 4.55 -7.60 -12.61
C ASP A 595 3.02 -7.79 -12.71
N GLY A 596 2.24 -6.72 -12.52
CA GLY A 596 0.78 -6.72 -12.59
C GLY A 596 0.08 -7.11 -11.28
N GLY A 597 0.84 -7.41 -10.22
CA GLY A 597 0.33 -7.50 -8.85
C GLY A 597 0.27 -6.15 -8.15
N VAL A 598 0.23 -6.18 -6.82
CA VAL A 598 0.22 -4.98 -5.96
C VAL A 598 1.10 -5.19 -4.73
N VAL A 599 1.53 -4.09 -4.13
CA VAL A 599 2.14 -4.06 -2.80
C VAL A 599 1.24 -3.28 -1.86
N ILE A 600 1.15 -3.70 -0.60
CA ILE A 600 0.37 -3.09 0.45
C ILE A 600 1.30 -2.73 1.60
N GLY A 601 1.23 -1.48 2.06
CA GLY A 601 1.94 -0.95 3.22
C GLY A 601 1.02 -0.83 4.43
N GLY A 602 1.59 -0.74 5.63
CA GLY A 602 0.82 -0.54 6.85
C GLY A 602 1.59 -0.86 8.11
N TYR A 603 0.90 -1.32 9.15
CA TYR A 603 1.54 -1.87 10.35
C TYR A 603 0.86 -3.13 10.88
N TYR A 604 1.58 -3.86 11.73
CA TYR A 604 1.18 -5.11 12.37
C TYR A 604 1.54 -5.04 13.86
N ILE A 605 0.58 -5.35 14.74
CA ILE A 605 0.87 -5.50 16.17
C ILE A 605 1.45 -6.89 16.39
N SER A 606 2.75 -6.92 16.71
CA SER A 606 3.48 -8.15 17.02
C SER A 606 3.03 -8.74 18.36
N PRO A 607 3.00 -10.07 18.52
CA PRO A 607 2.73 -10.70 19.82
C PRO A 607 3.85 -10.46 20.85
N ASP A 608 4.99 -9.93 20.43
CA ASP A 608 6.11 -9.61 21.31
C ASP A 608 5.80 -8.37 22.18
N ILE A 609 6.01 -8.50 23.49
CA ILE A 609 5.84 -7.39 24.44
C ILE A 609 7.04 -6.44 24.32
N ALA A 610 6.76 -5.19 23.99
CA ALA A 610 7.74 -4.11 23.94
C ALA A 610 8.04 -3.55 25.34
N THR A 611 7.00 -3.23 26.11
CA THR A 611 7.12 -2.65 27.44
C THR A 611 5.94 -3.00 28.34
N VAL A 612 6.06 -2.77 29.64
CA VAL A 612 4.94 -2.83 30.60
C VAL A 612 4.76 -1.46 31.23
N ARG A 613 3.63 -0.79 30.97
CA ARG A 613 3.29 0.53 31.53
C ARG A 613 2.14 0.40 32.51
N PHE A 614 2.33 0.90 33.73
CA PHE A 614 1.33 0.84 34.80
C PHE A 614 0.76 -0.57 35.09
N GLY A 615 1.54 -1.62 34.79
CA GLY A 615 1.14 -3.02 34.96
C GLY A 615 0.44 -3.64 33.74
N GLU A 616 0.38 -2.93 32.61
CA GLU A 616 -0.23 -3.37 31.35
C GLU A 616 0.84 -3.61 30.28
N ASN A 617 0.71 -4.71 29.54
CA ASN A 617 1.61 -5.03 28.44
C ASN A 617 1.33 -4.11 27.24
N VAL A 618 2.38 -3.52 26.70
CA VAL A 618 2.41 -2.82 25.42
C VAL A 618 3.21 -3.66 24.45
N TYR A 619 2.67 -3.88 23.26
CA TYR A 619 3.24 -4.74 22.23
C TYR A 619 4.00 -3.93 21.18
N TYR A 620 4.93 -4.56 20.48
CA TYR A 620 5.58 -3.92 19.34
C TYR A 620 4.58 -3.69 18.20
N GLN A 621 4.71 -2.57 17.50
CA GLN A 621 4.05 -2.34 16.22
C GLN A 621 5.12 -2.27 15.13
N ASP A 622 5.05 -3.19 14.18
CA ASP A 622 6.03 -3.32 13.11
C ASP A 622 5.44 -2.82 11.80
N GLY A 623 6.25 -2.16 10.98
CA GLY A 623 5.85 -1.75 9.63
C GLY A 623 5.59 -2.98 8.78
N LEU A 624 4.47 -3.03 8.07
CA LEU A 624 4.00 -4.17 7.30
C LEU A 624 4.22 -3.92 5.80
N LEU A 625 4.80 -4.90 5.10
CA LEU A 625 4.88 -4.92 3.65
C LEU A 625 4.35 -6.24 3.10
N ILE A 626 3.29 -6.20 2.30
CA ILE A 626 2.67 -7.36 1.68
C ILE A 626 2.77 -7.21 0.16
N LYS A 627 3.50 -8.11 -0.50
CA LYS A 627 3.55 -8.18 -1.97
C LYS A 627 2.62 -9.28 -2.48
N LEU A 628 1.53 -8.87 -3.13
CA LEU A 628 0.58 -9.76 -3.79
C LEU A 628 0.95 -9.98 -5.27
N ASP A 629 0.69 -11.17 -5.79
CA ASP A 629 0.74 -11.46 -7.23
C ASP A 629 -0.49 -10.89 -7.97
N VAL A 630 -0.50 -11.07 -9.29
CA VAL A 630 -1.61 -10.69 -10.18
C VAL A 630 -2.97 -11.30 -9.79
N ASN A 631 -2.98 -12.38 -9.00
CA ASN A 631 -4.16 -13.12 -8.54
C ASN A 631 -4.52 -12.83 -7.07
N GLY A 632 -3.82 -11.89 -6.43
CA GLY A 632 -4.06 -11.48 -5.04
C GLY A 632 -3.49 -12.44 -3.99
N ASN A 633 -2.49 -13.26 -4.31
CA ASN A 633 -1.87 -14.17 -3.35
C ASN A 633 -0.47 -13.68 -2.92
N ALA A 634 -0.08 -13.96 -1.68
CA ALA A 634 1.29 -13.77 -1.20
C ALA A 634 1.92 -15.07 -0.66
N SER A 635 3.23 -15.21 -0.83
CA SER A 635 3.96 -16.28 -0.15
C SER A 635 3.97 -16.02 1.36
N GLY A 636 3.74 -17.07 2.16
CA GLY A 636 3.53 -16.93 3.61
C GLY A 636 2.14 -16.45 4.02
N GLY A 637 1.24 -16.15 3.07
CA GLY A 637 -0.10 -15.62 3.34
C GLY A 637 -1.22 -16.64 3.46
N ASP A 638 -0.93 -17.95 3.44
CA ASP A 638 -1.95 -19.02 3.39
C ASP A 638 -2.95 -19.00 4.57
N SER A 639 -2.57 -18.42 5.71
CA SER A 639 -3.43 -18.26 6.89
C SER A 639 -4.15 -16.91 6.95
N TRP A 640 -3.66 -15.88 6.24
CA TRP A 640 -4.16 -14.51 6.34
C TRP A 640 -5.02 -14.11 5.14
N ILE A 641 -4.74 -14.68 3.97
CA ILE A 641 -5.38 -14.33 2.72
C ILE A 641 -6.42 -15.39 2.37
N SER A 642 -7.68 -14.98 2.23
CA SER A 642 -8.76 -15.88 1.85
C SER A 642 -9.64 -15.29 0.76
N ASP A 643 -10.22 -16.14 -0.09
CA ASP A 643 -11.16 -15.69 -1.12
C ASP A 643 -12.45 -15.17 -0.47
N TYR A 644 -12.95 -14.04 -0.96
CA TYR A 644 -14.28 -13.55 -0.62
C TYR A 644 -15.11 -13.48 -1.90
N VAL A 645 -16.32 -14.06 -1.91
CA VAL A 645 -17.09 -14.28 -3.16
C VAL A 645 -18.57 -13.86 -3.07
N THR A 646 -18.99 -13.25 -1.96
CA THR A 646 -20.39 -12.89 -1.76
C THR A 646 -20.67 -11.47 -2.24
N PHE A 647 -21.14 -11.35 -3.49
CA PHE A 647 -21.43 -10.05 -4.08
C PHE A 647 -22.72 -10.00 -4.88
N ILE A 648 -23.24 -8.77 -5.02
CA ILE A 648 -24.31 -8.42 -5.95
C ILE A 648 -23.79 -7.27 -6.82
N ALA A 649 -23.64 -7.51 -8.11
CA ALA A 649 -23.31 -6.48 -9.08
C ALA A 649 -24.57 -5.92 -9.75
N ALA A 650 -24.60 -4.61 -10.00
CA ALA A 650 -25.70 -3.94 -10.69
C ALA A 650 -25.19 -2.83 -11.61
N ASP A 651 -25.87 -2.66 -12.75
CA ASP A 651 -25.76 -1.44 -13.55
C ASP A 651 -26.77 -0.42 -13.00
N VAL A 652 -26.24 0.67 -12.46
CA VAL A 652 -27.03 1.74 -11.83
C VAL A 652 -27.06 3.02 -12.66
N SER A 653 -26.45 3.01 -13.86
CA SER A 653 -26.48 4.12 -14.83
C SER A 653 -27.87 4.71 -15.07
N PRO A 654 -28.96 3.90 -15.14
CA PRO A 654 -30.31 4.44 -15.37
C PRO A 654 -30.88 5.27 -14.22
N TYR A 655 -30.21 5.35 -13.08
CA TYR A 655 -30.67 6.04 -11.87
C TYR A 655 -29.83 7.26 -11.51
N VAL A 656 -28.83 7.59 -12.33
CA VAL A 656 -27.86 8.66 -12.07
C VAL A 656 -27.66 9.57 -13.28
N THR A 657 -27.16 10.77 -13.02
CA THR A 657 -26.80 11.79 -14.01
C THR A 657 -25.53 12.51 -13.55
N THR A 658 -24.98 13.34 -14.41
CA THR A 658 -23.89 14.27 -14.06
C THR A 658 -24.38 15.70 -14.11
N GLU A 659 -23.93 16.52 -13.17
CA GLU A 659 -24.14 17.97 -13.18
C GLU A 659 -22.80 18.68 -13.40
N GLU A 660 -22.82 19.81 -14.11
CA GLU A 660 -21.62 20.65 -14.30
C GLU A 660 -21.37 21.50 -13.05
N MET A 661 -20.13 21.50 -12.59
CA MET A 661 -19.70 22.25 -11.41
C MET A 661 -18.87 23.47 -11.82
N LEU A 662 -19.03 24.57 -11.07
CA LEU A 662 -18.20 25.77 -11.24
C LEU A 662 -17.02 25.70 -10.27
N VAL A 663 -15.82 25.53 -10.82
CA VAL A 663 -14.57 25.36 -10.09
C VAL A 663 -13.49 26.27 -10.69
N SER A 664 -12.62 26.83 -9.86
CA SER A 664 -11.41 27.56 -10.25
C SER A 664 -10.14 27.03 -9.60
N MET A 665 -9.02 27.40 -10.22
CA MET A 665 -7.66 27.21 -9.72
C MET A 665 -6.99 28.57 -9.75
N ASP A 666 -6.63 29.10 -8.59
CA ASP A 666 -6.15 30.47 -8.46
C ASP A 666 -4.69 30.48 -7.99
N ASP A 667 -3.92 31.47 -8.45
CA ASP A 667 -2.58 31.70 -7.91
C ASP A 667 -2.68 31.98 -6.40
N PHE A 668 -1.81 31.32 -5.64
CA PHE A 668 -1.77 31.45 -4.19
C PHE A 668 -0.34 31.75 -3.72
N VAL A 669 -0.20 32.46 -2.60
CA VAL A 669 1.10 32.86 -2.04
C VAL A 669 1.09 32.64 -0.54
N PHE A 670 1.87 31.66 -0.09
CA PHE A 670 2.18 31.44 1.33
C PHE A 670 3.67 31.08 1.51
N GLN A 671 4.14 31.08 2.76
CA GLN A 671 5.54 30.80 3.08
C GLN A 671 5.85 29.33 2.78
N VAL A 672 6.92 29.12 2.05
CA VAL A 672 7.56 27.82 1.91
C VAL A 672 8.97 28.06 2.38
N ASP A 673 9.34 27.42 3.48
CA ASP A 673 10.70 27.54 3.96
C ASP A 673 11.61 26.71 3.08
N GLU A 674 12.34 27.44 2.24
CA GLU A 674 13.28 26.85 1.31
C GLU A 674 14.52 26.28 2.02
N THR A 675 14.65 26.49 3.34
CA THR A 675 15.86 26.18 4.12
C THR A 675 15.57 25.70 5.54
N PRO A 676 15.15 24.44 5.70
CA PRO A 676 15.82 23.64 6.70
C PRO A 676 16.68 22.62 5.95
N THR A 677 17.98 22.65 6.19
CA THR A 677 18.86 21.57 5.76
C THR A 677 18.79 20.54 6.87
N PRO A 678 18.14 19.38 6.71
CA PRO A 678 18.26 18.34 7.70
C PRO A 678 19.74 18.05 7.90
N ALA A 679 20.20 18.14 9.15
CA ALA A 679 21.39 17.44 9.55
C ALA A 679 21.06 15.95 9.48
N VAL A 680 21.18 15.35 8.29
CA VAL A 680 21.06 13.90 8.15
C VAL A 680 22.18 13.29 8.99
N PRO A 681 21.92 12.44 9.99
CA PRO A 681 22.98 11.69 10.62
C PRO A 681 23.55 10.73 9.56
N THR A 682 24.78 10.92 9.08
CA THR A 682 25.46 10.00 8.13
C THR A 682 25.59 8.67 8.83
N HIS A 683 25.45 8.52 10.18
CA HIS A 683 25.89 7.38 10.99
C HIS A 683 25.22 6.05 10.60
N ALA A 684 25.59 5.52 9.43
CA ALA A 684 25.21 4.23 8.90
C ALA A 684 26.13 3.09 9.38
N THR A 685 25.59 2.33 10.32
CA THR A 685 26.27 1.19 10.92
C THR A 685 26.27 0.01 9.97
N THR A 686 27.45 -0.57 9.74
CA THR A 686 27.63 -1.87 9.11
C THR A 686 26.99 -2.96 9.95
N ALA A 687 26.02 -3.68 9.39
CA ALA A 687 25.42 -4.86 9.99
C ALA A 687 26.44 -6.01 10.05
N GLU A 688 27.32 -6.01 11.05
CA GLU A 688 28.06 -7.21 11.45
C GLU A 688 27.63 -7.65 12.85
N SER A 689 27.04 -8.85 12.88
CA SER A 689 26.74 -9.69 14.06
C SER A 689 25.57 -9.29 14.97
N LEU A 690 24.33 -9.45 14.48
CA LEU A 690 23.12 -9.50 15.31
C LEU A 690 22.32 -10.79 15.10
N ILE A 691 22.93 -11.97 15.35
CA ILE A 691 22.18 -13.17 15.77
C ILE A 691 23.06 -14.03 16.69
N ILE A 692 22.66 -14.17 17.96
CA ILE A 692 22.71 -15.44 18.70
C ILE A 692 21.32 -15.64 19.34
N PRO A 693 20.68 -16.81 19.20
CA PRO A 693 19.32 -17.05 19.69
C PRO A 693 19.29 -17.12 21.22
N VAL A 694 18.35 -16.42 21.85
CA VAL A 694 17.99 -16.72 23.24
C VAL A 694 16.77 -17.63 23.23
N THR A 695 17.01 -18.91 23.49
CA THR A 695 15.99 -19.79 24.05
C THR A 695 15.64 -19.29 25.45
N SER A 696 14.55 -18.56 25.61
CA SER A 696 13.84 -18.46 26.88
C SER A 696 12.47 -19.09 26.69
N SER A 697 12.24 -20.13 27.49
CA SER A 697 11.00 -20.88 27.53
C SER A 697 9.88 -20.00 28.10
N VAL A 698 9.09 -19.42 27.22
CA VAL A 698 7.66 -19.19 27.46
C VAL A 698 6.94 -19.92 26.34
N VAL A 699 6.11 -20.89 26.72
CA VAL A 699 5.27 -21.60 25.74
C VAL A 699 4.15 -20.65 25.34
N ALA A 700 4.34 -19.95 24.22
CA ALA A 700 3.24 -19.53 23.36
C ALA A 700 2.93 -20.72 22.44
N ASP A 701 1.70 -21.22 22.53
CA ASP A 701 1.19 -22.26 21.63
C ASP A 701 1.23 -21.73 20.19
N THR A 702 1.68 -22.60 19.30
CA THR A 702 2.24 -22.31 17.99
C THR A 702 1.18 -22.41 16.89
N ASP A 703 1.11 -21.40 16.03
CA ASP A 703 1.16 -21.48 14.55
C ASP A 703 0.29 -20.36 13.93
N THR A 704 0.86 -19.17 13.69
CA THR A 704 0.30 -18.09 12.83
C THR A 704 1.22 -16.87 12.62
N SER A 705 2.40 -16.79 13.25
CA SER A 705 3.24 -15.58 13.18
C SER A 705 3.82 -15.34 11.77
N LEU A 706 3.82 -14.07 11.35
CA LEU A 706 4.44 -13.55 10.13
C LEU A 706 5.92 -13.97 10.02
N ALA A 707 6.47 -13.94 8.80
CA ALA A 707 7.86 -14.26 8.52
C ALA A 707 8.86 -13.43 9.36
N LYS A 708 10.05 -14.00 9.49
CA LYS A 708 11.21 -13.49 10.24
C LYS A 708 11.40 -11.99 10.01
N VAL A 709 11.21 -11.16 11.06
CA VAL A 709 11.59 -9.73 11.06
C VAL A 709 13.01 -9.62 10.47
N PRO A 710 13.18 -9.02 9.27
CA PRO A 710 14.44 -9.03 8.56
C PRO A 710 15.53 -8.41 9.42
N THR A 711 16.40 -9.27 9.94
CA THR A 711 17.63 -8.88 10.64
C THR A 711 18.71 -8.75 9.57
N THR A 712 19.13 -7.50 9.34
CA THR A 712 19.97 -7.08 8.22
C THR A 712 21.25 -7.91 8.08
N SER A 713 21.52 -8.37 6.85
CA SER A 713 22.76 -9.04 6.46
C SER A 713 23.26 -8.44 5.14
N GLY A 714 24.30 -7.60 5.26
CA GLY A 714 25.32 -7.44 4.22
C GLY A 714 25.16 -6.29 3.22
N ALA A 715 25.45 -5.06 3.64
CA ALA A 715 26.15 -4.06 2.83
C ALA A 715 26.67 -2.92 3.73
N GLU A 716 27.91 -2.49 3.53
CA GLU A 716 28.52 -1.37 4.26
C GLU A 716 28.27 -0.03 3.56
N THR A 717 27.87 1.02 4.29
CA THR A 717 28.36 2.39 4.05
C THR A 717 28.20 3.31 5.26
N LYS A 718 29.32 3.93 5.69
CA LYS A 718 29.71 5.13 6.51
C LYS A 718 28.76 6.24 7.00
N THR A 719 29.30 7.02 7.98
CA THR A 719 28.67 7.59 9.18
C THR A 719 28.85 9.15 9.51
N TRP A 720 27.85 10.00 9.98
CA TRP A 720 27.89 11.49 10.39
C TRP A 720 27.81 11.57 11.91
N ALA A 721 28.66 12.39 12.51
CA ALA A 721 29.00 12.44 13.93
C ALA A 721 27.82 12.25 14.92
N GLN A 722 27.98 11.25 15.79
CA GLN A 722 27.17 10.99 16.98
C GLN A 722 27.39 12.08 18.06
N ILE A 723 26.37 12.38 18.87
CA ILE A 723 26.58 12.95 20.21
C ILE A 723 27.21 11.85 21.05
N THR A 724 28.52 11.93 21.22
CA THR A 724 29.28 10.95 22.00
C THR A 724 29.12 11.23 23.49
N TYR A 725 29.42 10.25 24.35
CA TYR A 725 29.46 10.48 25.80
C TYR A 725 30.28 11.72 26.15
N GLU A 726 31.36 11.97 25.39
CA GLU A 726 32.25 13.12 25.51
C GLU A 726 31.53 14.46 25.29
N ASP A 727 30.57 14.53 24.37
CA ASP A 727 29.84 15.75 23.99
C ASP A 727 28.71 16.11 24.97
N VAL A 728 28.28 15.15 25.79
CA VAL A 728 27.22 15.37 26.80
C VAL A 728 27.74 16.25 27.94
N VAL A 729 27.03 17.33 28.24
CA VAL A 729 27.23 18.16 29.43
C VAL A 729 26.44 17.55 30.60
N ALA A 730 27.13 17.20 31.68
CA ALA A 730 26.46 16.69 32.88
C ALA A 730 25.67 17.80 33.58
N ILE A 731 24.45 17.48 34.01
CA ILE A 731 23.60 18.38 34.79
C ILE A 731 23.33 17.81 36.20
N GLU A 732 22.74 18.63 37.06
CA GLU A 732 22.34 18.23 38.42
C GLU A 732 20.81 18.06 38.52
N PRO A 733 20.30 17.17 39.38
CA PRO A 733 18.87 17.05 39.68
C PRO A 733 18.26 18.38 40.16
N VAL A 734 17.02 18.67 39.73
CA VAL A 734 16.38 19.98 39.96
C VAL A 734 15.36 19.99 41.11
N ASN A 735 14.97 18.83 41.64
CA ASN A 735 14.08 18.73 42.80
C ASN A 735 14.44 17.59 43.77
N ALA A 736 13.87 17.62 44.99
CA ALA A 736 14.20 16.67 46.04
C ALA A 736 13.91 15.19 45.69
N LYS A 737 12.86 14.92 44.90
CA LYS A 737 12.49 13.55 44.49
C LYS A 737 13.48 13.02 43.46
N SER A 738 13.80 13.82 42.44
CA SER A 738 14.84 13.50 41.44
C SER A 738 16.22 13.34 42.08
N GLN A 739 16.55 14.13 43.11
CA GLN A 739 17.80 14.00 43.84
C GLN A 739 17.88 12.68 44.60
N GLU A 740 16.82 12.27 45.30
CA GLU A 740 16.78 11.00 46.05
C GLU A 740 17.03 9.80 45.13
N ILE A 741 16.39 9.79 43.96
CA ILE A 741 16.51 8.69 42.99
C ILE A 741 17.88 8.73 42.30
N HIS A 742 18.39 9.93 42.01
CA HIS A 742 19.74 10.10 41.49
C HIS A 742 20.81 9.61 42.47
N ASP A 743 20.63 9.86 43.77
CA ASP A 743 21.53 9.40 44.83
C ASP A 743 21.51 7.87 44.99
N ASP A 744 20.35 7.23 44.79
CA ASP A 744 20.21 5.77 44.78
C ASP A 744 20.90 5.13 43.54
N LEU A 745 20.73 5.74 42.36
CA LEU A 745 21.19 5.17 41.09
C LEU A 745 22.67 5.42 40.78
N THR A 746 23.16 6.62 41.03
CA THR A 746 24.49 7.06 40.59
C THR A 746 25.63 6.17 41.07
N PRO A 747 25.66 5.67 42.33
CA PRO A 747 26.70 4.74 42.77
C PRO A 747 26.68 3.41 42.01
N ILE A 748 25.49 2.89 41.69
CA ILE A 748 25.29 1.63 40.98
C ILE A 748 25.72 1.79 39.52
N LEU A 749 25.24 2.85 38.86
CA LEU A 749 25.57 3.12 37.47
C LEU A 749 27.07 3.38 37.30
N ASN A 750 27.70 4.13 38.21
CA ASN A 750 29.14 4.38 38.14
C ASN A 750 29.98 3.11 38.34
N ASP A 751 29.53 2.15 39.14
CA ASP A 751 30.23 0.87 39.30
C ASP A 751 30.15 0.04 38.01
N ILE A 752 28.95 -0.10 37.44
CA ILE A 752 28.67 -0.93 36.26
C ILE A 752 29.26 -0.33 34.98
N PHE A 753 29.17 0.98 34.83
CA PHE A 753 29.66 1.72 33.66
C PHE A 753 31.00 2.41 33.92
N THR A 754 31.77 1.95 34.92
CA THR A 754 33.16 2.37 35.14
C THR A 754 33.39 3.89 35.25
N ASN A 755 32.46 4.60 35.90
CA ASN A 755 32.39 6.06 36.05
C ASN A 755 32.18 6.85 34.75
N GLU A 756 31.84 6.18 33.66
CA GLU A 756 31.43 6.83 32.43
C GLU A 756 29.91 7.01 32.42
N VAL A 757 29.39 7.76 33.40
CA VAL A 757 27.96 8.09 33.54
C VAL A 757 27.78 9.60 33.61
N LYS A 758 26.84 10.15 32.84
CA LYS A 758 26.44 11.55 32.90
C LYS A 758 24.92 11.62 32.97
N LEU A 759 24.40 12.33 33.97
CA LEU A 759 23.02 12.79 33.92
C LEU A 759 22.94 13.87 32.83
N ARG A 760 22.23 13.59 31.73
CA ARG A 760 22.12 14.51 30.58
C ARG A 760 20.88 15.38 30.65
N ASP A 761 19.82 14.86 31.26
CA ASP A 761 18.54 15.52 31.38
C ASP A 761 17.83 15.02 32.66
N ASN A 762 16.93 15.84 33.20
CA ASN A 762 16.08 15.49 34.32
C ASN A 762 14.65 16.03 34.19
N MET A 763 14.30 16.66 33.06
CA MET A 763 12.91 17.01 32.73
C MET A 763 12.17 17.76 33.84
N ALA A 764 12.73 18.86 34.35
CA ALA A 764 12.17 19.61 35.50
C ALA A 764 11.97 18.76 36.79
N GLY A 765 12.62 17.60 36.85
CA GLY A 765 12.67 16.63 37.93
C GLY A 765 11.50 15.63 37.94
N TYR A 766 10.87 15.40 36.79
CA TYR A 766 9.89 14.32 36.57
C TYR A 766 10.53 13.00 36.15
N SER A 767 11.74 13.04 35.59
CA SER A 767 12.50 11.86 35.18
C SER A 767 14.01 12.08 35.41
N LEU A 768 14.81 11.05 35.19
CA LEU A 768 16.26 11.13 35.18
C LEU A 768 16.78 10.38 33.96
N ASP A 769 17.62 11.06 33.20
CA ASP A 769 18.04 10.58 31.90
C ASP A 769 19.57 10.52 31.83
N TYR A 770 20.10 9.30 31.82
CA TYR A 770 21.53 9.03 31.90
C TYR A 770 22.10 8.67 30.55
N THR A 771 23.34 9.09 30.33
CA THR A 771 24.19 8.66 29.24
C THR A 771 25.41 7.92 29.78
N PHE A 772 25.76 6.82 29.13
CA PHE A 772 26.89 5.97 29.45
C PHE A 772 27.97 6.08 28.36
N GLY A 773 29.25 5.89 28.76
CA GLY A 773 30.41 5.89 27.85
C GLY A 773 30.46 4.71 26.88
N ARG A 774 29.60 3.72 27.08
CA ARG A 774 29.48 2.53 26.26
C ARG A 774 28.02 2.06 26.17
N VAL A 775 27.72 1.26 25.16
CA VAL A 775 26.42 0.61 24.98
C VAL A 775 26.07 -0.24 26.22
N VAL A 776 24.78 -0.23 26.58
CA VAL A 776 24.23 -1.05 27.66
C VAL A 776 24.02 -2.48 27.16
N THR A 777 24.53 -3.46 27.89
CA THR A 777 24.26 -4.88 27.64
C THR A 777 23.18 -5.41 28.58
N GLN A 778 22.54 -6.53 28.23
CA GLN A 778 21.60 -7.18 29.14
C GLN A 778 22.25 -7.56 30.49
N ALA A 779 23.54 -7.91 30.49
CA ALA A 779 24.27 -8.18 31.73
C ALA A 779 24.42 -6.92 32.60
N ASP A 780 24.49 -5.73 32.01
CA ASP A 780 24.50 -4.48 32.76
C ASP A 780 23.11 -4.20 33.36
N VAL A 781 22.03 -4.45 32.61
CA VAL A 781 20.65 -4.34 33.10
C VAL A 781 20.42 -5.31 34.27
N ASP A 782 20.85 -6.57 34.13
CA ASP A 782 20.80 -7.57 35.20
C ASP A 782 21.61 -7.11 36.42
N ALA A 783 22.80 -6.53 36.21
CA ALA A 783 23.62 -6.01 37.30
C ALA A 783 22.98 -4.80 37.99
N VAL A 784 22.32 -3.90 37.26
CA VAL A 784 21.57 -2.78 37.84
C VAL A 784 20.38 -3.30 38.64
N ARG A 785 19.62 -4.25 38.09
CA ARG A 785 18.52 -4.94 38.78
C ARG A 785 18.98 -5.52 40.11
N ASP A 786 19.97 -6.41 40.08
CA ASP A 786 20.46 -7.13 41.25
C ASP A 786 21.01 -6.16 42.32
N SER A 787 21.64 -5.06 41.88
CA SER A 787 22.13 -4.00 42.77
C SER A 787 21.00 -3.21 43.42
N LEU A 788 19.95 -2.87 42.67
CA LEU A 788 18.79 -2.15 43.19
C LEU A 788 17.96 -3.00 44.15
N GLU A 789 17.80 -4.29 43.89
CA GLU A 789 17.15 -5.23 44.82
C GLU A 789 17.87 -5.27 46.18
N THR A 790 19.19 -5.18 46.17
CA THR A 790 20.00 -5.16 47.39
C THR A 790 19.73 -3.93 48.27
N ILE A 791 19.27 -2.81 47.69
CA ILE A 791 18.89 -1.59 48.43
C ILE A 791 17.37 -1.44 48.65
N GLY A 792 16.62 -2.53 48.45
CA GLY A 792 15.22 -2.65 48.86
C GLY A 792 14.19 -2.35 47.78
N TYR A 793 14.58 -2.30 46.51
CA TYR A 793 13.63 -2.32 45.40
C TYR A 793 13.10 -3.75 45.15
N THR A 794 11.88 -3.85 44.65
CA THR A 794 11.30 -5.10 44.14
C THR A 794 11.19 -4.98 42.62
N THR A 795 11.80 -5.93 41.90
CA THR A 795 11.80 -5.93 40.45
C THR A 795 10.58 -6.62 39.86
N TYR A 796 10.02 -6.00 38.83
CA TYR A 796 9.15 -6.62 37.83
C TYR A 796 9.88 -6.47 36.50
N ASP A 797 10.55 -7.55 36.09
CA ASP A 797 11.36 -7.60 34.88
C ASP A 797 10.44 -7.99 33.72
N SER A 798 10.31 -7.10 32.74
CA SER A 798 9.52 -7.33 31.54
C SER A 798 10.34 -7.92 30.38
N GLY A 799 11.66 -8.09 30.55
CA GLY A 799 12.59 -8.43 29.48
C GLY A 799 12.97 -7.22 28.61
N ASN A 800 13.85 -7.44 27.64
CA ASN A 800 14.22 -6.48 26.58
C ASN A 800 14.83 -5.14 27.09
N GLY A 801 15.56 -5.16 28.21
CA GLY A 801 16.23 -3.97 28.74
C GLY A 801 15.33 -3.03 29.54
N MET A 802 14.14 -3.47 29.91
CA MET A 802 13.22 -2.70 30.74
C MET A 802 13.08 -3.30 32.13
N LEU A 803 13.22 -2.45 33.15
CA LEU A 803 13.04 -2.83 34.55
C LEU A 803 11.98 -1.93 35.19
N THR A 804 10.93 -2.53 35.74
CA THR A 804 10.05 -1.82 36.67
C THR A 804 10.48 -2.12 38.09
N MET A 805 10.89 -1.11 38.86
CA MET A 805 11.44 -1.25 40.20
C MET A 805 10.56 -0.52 41.23
N MET A 806 10.07 -1.23 42.23
CA MET A 806 9.18 -0.65 43.27
C MET A 806 9.88 -0.54 44.62
N LYS A 807 9.74 0.61 45.29
CA LYS A 807 10.19 0.85 46.68
C LYS A 807 9.12 1.64 47.43
N VAL A 808 9.06 1.52 48.75
CA VAL A 808 7.99 2.18 49.54
C VAL A 808 8.03 3.69 49.32
N GLY A 809 7.05 4.22 48.57
CA GLY A 809 6.90 5.66 48.29
C GLY A 809 6.98 6.06 46.81
N TYR A 810 7.45 5.19 45.90
CA TYR A 810 7.55 5.46 44.45
C TYR A 810 7.77 4.18 43.63
N THR A 811 7.38 4.22 42.35
CA THR A 811 7.62 3.16 41.35
C THR A 811 8.51 3.72 40.27
N LEU A 812 9.68 3.13 40.03
CA LEU A 812 10.57 3.50 38.94
C LEU A 812 10.25 2.64 37.73
N SER A 813 10.03 3.27 36.57
CA SER A 813 10.14 2.59 35.28
C SER A 813 11.48 2.97 34.67
N MET A 814 12.31 1.96 34.44
CA MET A 814 13.67 2.11 33.91
C MET A 814 13.73 1.50 32.52
N THR A 815 14.02 2.33 31.52
CA THR A 815 14.18 1.91 30.13
C THR A 815 15.65 2.03 29.79
N PHE A 816 16.34 0.90 29.69
CA PHE A 816 17.69 0.86 29.14
C PHE A 816 17.59 0.70 27.64
N SER A 817 18.25 1.59 26.91
CA SER A 817 18.36 1.48 25.46
C SER A 817 19.39 0.40 25.11
N ILE A 818 19.11 -0.86 25.41
CA ILE A 818 20.01 -2.00 25.16
C ILE A 818 20.17 -2.32 23.66
N TYR A 819 19.28 -1.77 22.83
CA TYR A 819 19.30 -1.89 21.38
C TYR A 819 19.91 -0.66 20.69
N ASN A 820 20.16 0.42 21.44
CA ASN A 820 20.83 1.61 20.90
C ASN A 820 22.33 1.32 20.75
N GLN A 821 22.75 1.01 19.52
CA GLN A 821 24.13 0.65 19.18
C GLN A 821 25.11 1.84 19.24
N ASN A 822 24.58 3.06 19.42
CA ASN A 822 25.33 4.30 19.27
C ASN A 822 25.52 5.05 20.59
N LYS A 823 24.75 4.72 21.63
CA LYS A 823 24.83 5.36 22.95
C LYS A 823 24.21 4.45 24.01
N GLY A 824 24.89 4.27 25.15
CA GLY A 824 24.23 3.70 26.31
C GLY A 824 23.37 4.77 26.97
N THR A 825 22.07 4.55 27.10
CA THR A 825 21.18 5.46 27.83
C THR A 825 20.28 4.70 28.78
N LEU A 826 19.87 5.39 29.83
CA LEU A 826 18.89 4.93 30.77
C LEU A 826 17.93 6.08 31.05
N GLY A 827 16.68 5.90 30.64
CA GLY A 827 15.57 6.75 31.06
C GLY A 827 14.93 6.18 32.31
N VAL A 828 14.69 7.03 33.31
CA VAL A 828 14.03 6.67 34.56
C VAL A 828 12.87 7.60 34.82
N THR A 829 11.65 7.06 34.88
CA THR A 829 10.42 7.78 35.25
C THR A 829 9.90 7.29 36.61
N PHE A 830 9.32 8.17 37.44
CA PHE A 830 9.06 7.85 38.87
C PHE A 830 7.95 8.59 39.63
#